data_AF-A0A842R7C9-F1
#
_entry.id   AF-A0A842R7C9-F1
#
_cell.length_a   1.000
_cell.length_b   1.000
_cell.length_c   1.000
_cell.angle_alpha   90.00
_cell.angle_beta   90.00
_cell.angle_gamma   90.00
#
_symmetry.space_group_name_H-M   'P 1'
#
loop_
_entity.id
_entity.type
_entity.pdbx_description
1 polymer ?
#
loop_
_entity_poly.entity_id
_entity_poly.type
_entity_poly.pdbx_seq_one_letter_code
_entity_poly.pdbx_strand_id
1 'polypeptide(L)'
;MTQKAKNNNFKSEDNATISQIQDLIQQSKYSQALTKIEKIIQQKELPPKLLLSCQLFKAQVFTRTGSFDEGLAIAQKVYEKIKEEDNELLIIDSLIIQAEALWRLNQVNESLIMIERGEQLIRVIYELNPPLWSEKKAHFLWLKGLIYSTKNRLDDSLSCYQQSLTIFVELEKKLNVAFCLNAMGGIYDKKGELHLALKQFQECLKICDEIDNTRGKALSLSNIGVIYRKLGELSLALDYCKQDLALKQELQEEREIAYSHCNLGAIYSLQGELELALEHTQKSLKIREKIDDVRNLGYTLRCIGEIYHKMGDYKKALKFFERSLEKNREIKDELKISRALYNLIILQIEQNKLEKARNYFEELTKIDEKHSNQIIHQRVRLAEANLLRTSNRAIKKAKAQEIFQEIAEEKIVDHELTIFAMQNLCELLLEELRNTGNEEVLEEVRTYVGRLIKIAKEQNSYSLLSLSYLLEAKLALLEFDIRKAQELLTESQQIADEKGLQKIAIKISNEHDALLNQMKKWQELIDKDASLQERIELARIEESLNRMIHKTAEEIQAKPEEAILIIVSSETGICLYSKKFYHKSKIDDQLIGGFLTAINNFGREALSTRGSIERIKHGEFTLLIKSKSRVIFCYVFKGQSYSASQKLEEFVQDIYKSKDLWHKLNSLGTDKVLTTKEVSFIDKTIEKQFQITLINH
;
A
#
# COMPACT_ATOMS: atom_id res chain seq x y z
N MET A 1 -36.55 44.42 3.91
CA MET A 1 -35.22 44.83 3.39
C MET A 1 -34.57 45.96 4.21
N THR A 2 -34.93 46.18 5.47
CA THR A 2 -34.44 47.34 6.24
C THR A 2 -34.05 46.90 7.65
N GLN A 3 -32.88 47.36 8.11
CA GLN A 3 -32.10 47.00 9.31
C GLN A 3 -31.31 45.68 9.31
N LYS A 4 -31.89 44.49 9.07
CA LYS A 4 -31.13 43.21 9.18
C LYS A 4 -29.98 43.05 8.17
N ALA A 5 -30.07 43.64 6.98
CA ALA A 5 -29.01 43.56 5.97
C ALA A 5 -27.86 44.57 6.17
N LYS A 6 -28.03 45.60 7.03
CA LYS A 6 -26.99 46.61 7.27
C LYS A 6 -26.00 46.24 8.38
N ASN A 7 -26.37 45.33 9.30
CA ASN A 7 -25.51 44.94 10.42
C ASN A 7 -24.40 43.93 10.07
N ASN A 8 -24.40 43.34 8.88
CA ASN A 8 -23.38 42.36 8.47
C ASN A 8 -22.22 42.92 7.63
N ASN A 9 -22.25 44.21 7.29
CA ASN A 9 -21.19 44.82 6.51
C ASN A 9 -20.20 45.58 7.40
N PHE A 10 -18.98 45.05 7.49
CA PHE A 10 -17.81 45.78 8.01
C PHE A 10 -17.51 47.02 7.15
N LYS A 11 -16.77 47.99 7.70
CA LYS A 11 -16.23 49.11 6.91
C LYS A 11 -15.26 48.56 5.84
N SER A 12 -15.01 49.31 4.76
CA SER A 12 -14.14 48.86 3.65
C SER A 12 -12.73 48.45 4.12
N GLU A 13 -12.15 49.18 5.08
CA GLU A 13 -10.83 48.91 5.66
C GLU A 13 -10.82 47.64 6.54
N ASP A 14 -11.91 47.42 7.29
CA ASP A 14 -12.11 46.21 8.10
C ASP A 14 -12.25 44.97 7.19
N ASN A 15 -12.97 45.08 6.08
CA ASN A 15 -13.11 44.01 5.07
C ASN A 15 -11.77 43.67 4.41
N ALA A 16 -10.95 44.68 4.08
CA ALA A 16 -9.62 44.46 3.51
C ALA A 16 -8.69 43.73 4.51
N THR A 17 -8.79 44.09 5.79
CA THR A 17 -8.01 43.46 6.87
C THR A 17 -8.42 42.00 7.08
N ILE A 18 -9.74 41.73 7.09
CA ILE A 18 -10.29 40.38 7.19
C ILE A 18 -9.85 39.53 6.00
N SER A 19 -9.96 40.05 4.77
CA SER A 19 -9.54 39.35 3.56
C SER A 19 -8.07 38.96 3.62
N GLN A 20 -7.19 39.86 4.06
CA GLN A 20 -5.76 39.56 4.17
C GLN A 20 -5.45 38.47 5.20
N ILE A 21 -6.18 38.41 6.31
CA ILE A 21 -6.03 37.32 7.30
C ILE A 21 -6.51 36.00 6.68
N GLN A 22 -7.67 36.03 6.00
CA GLN A 22 -8.23 34.86 5.33
C GLN A 22 -7.28 34.33 4.25
N ASP A 23 -6.67 35.19 3.44
CA ASP A 23 -5.70 34.82 2.41
C ASP A 23 -4.48 34.13 3.03
N LEU A 24 -3.95 34.66 4.14
CA LEU A 24 -2.84 34.03 4.86
C LEU A 24 -3.22 32.65 5.41
N ILE A 25 -4.43 32.51 5.96
CA ILE A 25 -4.95 31.23 6.45
C ILE A 25 -5.14 30.23 5.29
N GLN A 26 -5.69 30.67 4.16
CA GLN A 26 -5.87 29.84 2.95
C GLN A 26 -4.54 29.38 2.37
N GLN A 27 -3.52 30.25 2.39
CA GLN A 27 -2.15 29.93 1.99
C GLN A 27 -1.38 29.11 3.05
N SER A 28 -2.04 28.68 4.14
CA SER A 28 -1.44 27.97 5.26
C SER A 28 -0.28 28.73 5.95
N LYS A 29 -0.21 30.05 5.80
CA LYS A 29 0.78 30.94 6.42
C LYS A 29 0.36 31.31 7.85
N TYR A 30 0.16 30.31 8.70
CA TYR A 30 -0.45 30.46 10.02
C TYR A 30 0.34 31.37 10.98
N SER A 31 1.67 31.33 10.96
CA SER A 31 2.52 32.19 11.79
C SER A 31 2.37 33.68 11.41
N GLN A 32 2.31 33.97 10.10
CA GLN A 32 2.07 35.31 9.59
C GLN A 32 0.65 35.78 9.92
N ALA A 33 -0.34 34.88 9.78
CA ALA A 33 -1.72 35.16 10.16
C ALA A 33 -1.83 35.52 11.65
N LEU A 34 -1.24 34.72 12.55
CA LEU A 34 -1.23 35.00 14.00
C LEU A 34 -0.55 36.32 14.33
N THR A 35 0.65 36.57 13.78
CA THR A 35 1.38 37.83 13.99
C THR A 35 0.52 39.03 13.58
N LYS A 36 -0.18 38.92 12.45
CA LYS A 36 -1.07 39.97 11.95
C LYS A 36 -2.30 40.17 12.83
N ILE A 37 -2.96 39.07 13.23
CA ILE A 37 -4.10 39.08 14.15
C ILE A 37 -3.72 39.75 15.47
N GLU A 38 -2.57 39.41 16.05
CA GLU A 38 -2.11 39.97 17.32
C GLU A 38 -1.81 41.46 17.22
N LYS A 39 -1.18 41.90 16.13
CA LYS A 39 -0.95 43.33 15.85
C LYS A 39 -2.26 44.12 15.76
N ILE A 40 -3.32 43.54 15.21
CA ILE A 40 -4.64 44.17 15.10
C ILE A 40 -5.31 44.24 16.46
N ILE A 41 -5.29 43.15 17.24
CA ILE A 41 -5.89 43.09 18.58
C ILE A 41 -5.26 44.10 19.55
N GLN A 42 -3.99 44.47 19.34
CA GLN A 42 -3.26 45.45 20.17
C GLN A 42 -3.59 46.93 19.84
N GLN A 43 -4.41 47.22 18.83
CA GLN A 43 -4.77 48.59 18.47
C GLN A 43 -5.71 49.21 19.53
N LYS A 44 -5.48 50.49 19.88
CA LYS A 44 -6.20 51.19 20.96
C LYS A 44 -7.70 51.39 20.70
N GLU A 45 -8.12 51.47 19.44
CA GLU A 45 -9.52 51.69 19.04
C GLU A 45 -9.95 50.64 18.01
N LEU A 46 -10.25 49.41 18.48
CA LEU A 46 -10.68 48.31 17.61
C LEU A 46 -12.22 48.13 17.67
N PRO A 47 -12.93 48.12 16.53
CA PRO A 47 -14.36 47.85 16.50
C PRO A 47 -14.72 46.49 17.15
N PRO A 48 -15.77 46.40 18.00
CA PRO A 48 -16.12 45.17 18.71
C PRO A 48 -16.35 43.96 17.79
N LYS A 49 -17.01 44.16 16.64
CA LYS A 49 -17.25 43.10 15.65
C LYS A 49 -15.94 42.59 15.01
N LEU A 50 -15.00 43.49 14.74
CA LEU A 50 -13.70 43.14 14.18
C LEU A 50 -12.83 42.39 15.19
N LEU A 51 -12.88 42.78 16.47
CA LEU A 51 -12.24 42.05 17.56
C LEU A 51 -12.73 40.61 17.64
N LEU A 52 -14.05 40.40 17.59
CA LEU A 52 -14.65 39.07 17.63
C LEU A 52 -14.26 38.23 16.40
N SER A 53 -14.26 38.81 15.20
CA SER A 53 -13.74 38.13 14.00
C SER A 53 -12.26 37.75 14.13
N CYS A 54 -11.41 38.64 14.63
CA CYS A 54 -9.99 38.34 14.86
C CYS A 54 -9.80 37.22 15.89
N GLN A 55 -10.64 37.16 16.93
CA GLN A 55 -10.65 36.07 17.90
C GLN A 55 -11.06 34.74 17.26
N LEU A 56 -12.07 34.73 16.39
CA LEU A 56 -12.46 33.53 15.65
C LEU A 56 -11.38 33.10 14.64
N PHE A 57 -10.69 34.02 13.95
CA PHE A 57 -9.55 33.67 13.10
C PHE A 57 -8.39 33.09 13.93
N LYS A 58 -8.13 33.64 15.11
CA LYS A 58 -7.13 33.07 16.04
C LYS A 58 -7.53 31.65 16.45
N ALA A 59 -8.79 31.44 16.82
CA ALA A 59 -9.33 30.13 17.15
C ALA A 59 -9.20 29.15 15.98
N GLN A 60 -9.51 29.58 14.76
CA GLN A 60 -9.36 28.78 13.56
C GLN A 60 -7.90 28.39 13.33
N VAL A 61 -6.96 29.33 13.45
CA VAL A 61 -5.53 29.03 13.29
C VAL A 61 -5.08 28.00 14.33
N PHE A 62 -5.45 28.18 15.61
CA PHE A 62 -5.14 27.22 16.67
C PHE A 62 -5.71 25.82 16.40
N THR A 63 -6.95 25.74 15.92
CA THR A 63 -7.54 24.46 15.50
C THR A 63 -6.80 23.84 14.32
N ARG A 64 -6.25 24.63 13.38
CA ARG A 64 -5.47 24.12 12.23
C ARG A 64 -4.03 23.74 12.60
N THR A 65 -3.42 24.39 13.59
CA THR A 65 -2.04 24.11 14.03
C THR A 65 -1.96 23.02 15.11
N GLY A 66 -3.09 22.61 15.67
CA GLY A 66 -3.18 21.48 16.63
C GLY A 66 -3.48 21.88 18.08
N SER A 67 -3.61 23.16 18.39
CA SER A 67 -4.01 23.68 19.70
C SER A 67 -5.54 23.67 19.84
N PHE A 68 -6.15 22.49 19.78
CA PHE A 68 -7.61 22.34 19.66
C PHE A 68 -8.37 22.88 20.87
N ASP A 69 -7.87 22.64 22.10
CA ASP A 69 -8.52 23.13 23.33
C ASP A 69 -8.55 24.65 23.41
N GLU A 70 -7.44 25.31 23.04
CA GLU A 70 -7.35 26.77 22.99
C GLU A 70 -8.28 27.34 21.92
N GLY A 71 -8.30 26.72 20.73
CA GLY A 71 -9.21 27.10 19.65
C GLY A 71 -10.67 26.95 20.08
N LEU A 72 -11.02 25.84 20.72
CA LEU A 72 -12.35 25.58 21.24
C LEU A 72 -12.77 26.60 22.32
N ALA A 73 -11.90 26.86 23.29
CA ALA A 73 -12.18 27.79 24.38
C ALA A 73 -12.40 29.22 23.87
N ILE A 74 -11.60 29.68 22.89
CA ILE A 74 -11.80 30.99 22.27
C ILE A 74 -13.14 31.01 21.52
N ALA A 75 -13.45 29.99 20.72
CA ALA A 75 -14.69 29.93 19.95
C ALA A 75 -15.94 29.89 20.85
N GLN A 76 -15.91 29.12 21.93
CA GLN A 76 -16.98 29.08 22.94
C GLN A 76 -17.16 30.42 23.63
N LYS A 77 -16.06 31.07 24.04
CA LYS A 77 -16.10 32.39 24.67
C LYS A 77 -16.68 33.46 23.75
N VAL A 78 -16.36 33.40 22.45
CA VAL A 78 -16.95 34.30 21.45
C VAL A 78 -18.44 34.00 21.31
N TYR A 79 -18.83 32.72 21.14
CA TYR A 79 -20.22 32.29 21.02
C TYR A 79 -21.09 32.78 22.18
N GLU A 80 -20.65 32.58 23.42
CA GLU A 80 -21.41 32.98 24.61
C GLU A 80 -21.66 34.50 24.69
N LYS A 81 -20.78 35.32 24.10
CA LYS A 81 -20.99 36.77 24.04
C LYS A 81 -22.02 37.19 23.00
N ILE A 82 -22.12 36.46 21.89
CA ILE A 82 -22.90 36.87 20.72
C ILE A 82 -24.20 36.08 20.53
N LYS A 83 -24.43 35.02 21.30
CA LYS A 83 -25.59 34.10 21.13
C LYS A 83 -26.96 34.77 21.30
N GLU A 84 -27.01 35.91 21.99
CA GLU A 84 -28.22 36.72 22.21
C GLU A 84 -28.24 38.01 21.37
N GLU A 85 -27.22 38.21 20.52
CA GLU A 85 -27.10 39.37 19.63
C GLU A 85 -27.46 39.03 18.17
N ASP A 86 -27.87 40.03 17.38
CA ASP A 86 -28.10 39.90 15.92
C ASP A 86 -26.73 39.82 15.18
N ASN A 87 -26.04 38.68 15.29
CA ASN A 87 -24.71 38.43 14.71
C ASN A 87 -24.59 37.01 14.10
N GLU A 88 -25.53 36.61 13.23
CA GLU A 88 -25.68 35.21 12.77
C GLU A 88 -24.43 34.64 12.08
N LEU A 89 -23.66 35.46 11.35
CA LEU A 89 -22.43 35.02 10.70
C LEU A 89 -21.36 34.60 11.71
N LEU A 90 -21.14 35.41 12.75
CA LEU A 90 -20.15 35.11 13.80
C LEU A 90 -20.59 33.92 14.66
N ILE A 91 -21.91 33.78 14.89
CA ILE A 91 -22.48 32.62 15.57
C ILE A 91 -22.13 31.35 14.78
N ILE A 92 -22.44 31.33 13.48
CA ILE A 92 -22.18 30.18 12.60
C ILE A 92 -20.69 29.88 12.49
N ASP A 93 -19.84 30.90 12.31
CA ASP A 93 -18.38 30.71 12.24
C ASP A 93 -17.83 30.12 13.54
N SER A 94 -18.32 30.57 14.71
CA SER A 94 -17.92 29.95 15.97
C SER A 94 -18.40 28.51 16.09
N LEU A 95 -19.62 28.18 15.63
CA LEU A 95 -20.16 26.81 15.66
C LEU A 95 -19.36 25.87 14.75
N ILE A 96 -18.92 26.34 13.58
CA ILE A 96 -18.04 25.58 12.68
C ILE A 96 -16.71 25.27 13.38
N ILE A 97 -16.08 26.28 13.99
CA ILE A 97 -14.79 26.10 14.69
C ILE A 97 -14.96 25.17 15.90
N GLN A 98 -16.02 25.33 16.69
CA GLN A 98 -16.34 24.44 17.81
C GLN A 98 -16.54 23.00 17.31
N ALA A 99 -17.35 22.80 16.28
CA ALA A 99 -17.60 21.47 15.70
C ALA A 99 -16.29 20.81 15.24
N GLU A 100 -15.42 21.54 14.53
CA GLU A 100 -14.12 21.01 14.11
C GLU A 100 -13.22 20.66 15.30
N ALA A 101 -13.08 21.57 16.27
CA ALA A 101 -12.23 21.36 17.45
C ALA A 101 -12.72 20.19 18.32
N LEU A 102 -14.04 20.10 18.57
CA LEU A 102 -14.66 18.99 19.30
C LEU A 102 -14.41 17.65 18.60
N TRP A 103 -14.55 17.59 17.27
CA TRP A 103 -14.23 16.37 16.53
C TRP A 103 -12.74 16.01 16.63
N ARG A 104 -11.82 16.98 16.54
CA ARG A 104 -10.36 16.76 16.72
C ARG A 104 -10.01 16.22 18.12
N LEU A 105 -10.78 16.63 19.13
CA LEU A 105 -10.73 16.18 20.52
C LEU A 105 -11.51 14.87 20.76
N ASN A 106 -12.02 14.23 19.70
CA ASN A 106 -12.80 12.98 19.76
C ASN A 106 -14.14 13.10 20.51
N GLN A 107 -14.67 14.31 20.66
CA GLN A 107 -15.99 14.63 21.22
C GLN A 107 -17.04 14.68 20.10
N VAL A 108 -17.29 13.51 19.50
CA VAL A 108 -18.02 13.38 18.23
C VAL A 108 -19.50 13.75 18.37
N ASN A 109 -20.13 13.48 19.52
CA ASN A 109 -21.54 13.79 19.73
C ASN A 109 -21.76 15.29 19.97
N GLU A 110 -20.90 15.93 20.77
CA GLU A 110 -20.91 17.37 20.99
C GLU A 110 -20.66 18.14 19.68
N SER A 111 -19.72 17.64 18.86
CA SER A 111 -19.46 18.17 17.52
C SER A 111 -20.72 18.14 16.64
N LEU A 112 -21.46 17.02 16.64
CA LEU A 112 -22.70 16.89 15.88
C LEU A 112 -23.79 17.87 16.36
N ILE A 113 -23.91 18.10 17.67
CA ILE A 113 -24.86 19.09 18.23
C ILE A 113 -24.53 20.50 17.72
N MET A 114 -23.25 20.87 17.62
CA MET A 114 -22.86 22.19 17.09
C MET A 114 -23.24 22.33 15.61
N ILE A 115 -23.07 21.26 14.82
CA ILE A 115 -23.47 21.20 13.42
C ILE A 115 -24.99 21.37 13.29
N GLU A 116 -25.78 20.60 14.06
CA GLU A 116 -27.24 20.65 14.02
C GLU A 116 -27.79 22.03 14.39
N ARG A 117 -27.20 22.69 15.40
CA ARG A 117 -27.54 24.08 15.76
C ARG A 117 -27.29 25.05 14.60
N GLY A 118 -26.14 24.92 13.94
CA GLY A 118 -25.79 25.74 12.79
C GLY A 118 -26.70 25.51 11.59
N GLU A 119 -27.02 24.26 11.27
CA GLU A 119 -27.95 23.89 10.19
C GLU A 119 -29.37 24.44 10.43
N GLN A 120 -29.87 24.38 11.68
CA GLN A 120 -31.17 24.94 12.05
C GLN A 120 -31.19 26.46 11.87
N LEU A 121 -30.15 27.16 12.31
CA LEU A 121 -30.05 28.61 12.16
C LEU A 121 -30.01 29.00 10.67
N ILE A 122 -29.18 28.33 9.86
CA ILE A 122 -29.10 28.56 8.40
C ILE A 122 -30.47 28.39 7.74
N ARG A 123 -31.25 27.38 8.12
CA ARG A 123 -32.59 27.14 7.56
C ARG A 123 -33.54 28.33 7.76
N VAL A 124 -33.41 29.07 8.87
CA VAL A 124 -34.25 30.23 9.18
C VAL A 124 -33.81 31.48 8.42
N ILE A 125 -32.51 31.64 8.19
CA ILE A 125 -31.93 32.89 7.63
C ILE A 125 -31.49 32.79 6.17
N TYR A 126 -31.69 31.62 5.52
CA TYR A 126 -31.17 31.30 4.19
C TYR A 126 -31.49 32.35 3.13
N GLU A 127 -32.74 32.83 3.08
CA GLU A 127 -33.23 33.81 2.10
C GLU A 127 -32.54 35.19 2.18
N LEU A 128 -31.81 35.49 3.26
CA LEU A 128 -31.16 36.79 3.44
C LEU A 128 -29.88 36.95 2.59
N ASN A 129 -29.12 35.87 2.39
CA ASN A 129 -27.89 35.85 1.60
C ASN A 129 -27.56 34.41 1.15
N PRO A 130 -28.24 33.89 0.12
CA PRO A 130 -28.13 32.50 -0.27
C PRO A 130 -26.68 32.03 -0.57
N PRO A 131 -25.81 32.78 -1.28
CA PRO A 131 -24.44 32.34 -1.53
C PRO A 131 -23.61 32.15 -0.25
N LEU A 132 -23.66 33.11 0.69
CA LEU A 132 -22.92 33.02 1.95
C LEU A 132 -23.40 31.83 2.80
N TRP A 133 -24.71 31.64 2.91
CA TRP A 133 -25.27 30.57 3.73
C TRP A 133 -25.12 29.20 3.10
N SER A 134 -25.10 29.11 1.76
CA SER A 134 -24.70 27.91 1.04
C SER A 134 -23.26 27.53 1.35
N GLU A 135 -22.34 28.51 1.38
CA GLU A 135 -20.94 28.25 1.76
C GLU A 135 -20.84 27.66 3.17
N LYS A 136 -21.54 28.24 4.15
CA LYS A 136 -21.52 27.73 5.54
C LYS A 136 -22.20 26.37 5.67
N LYS A 137 -23.30 26.14 4.94
CA LYS A 137 -23.96 24.83 4.85
C LYS A 137 -23.01 23.77 4.30
N ALA A 138 -22.22 24.10 3.27
CA ALA A 138 -21.23 23.19 2.70
C ALA A 138 -20.13 22.82 3.71
N HIS A 139 -19.70 23.77 4.55
CA HIS A 139 -18.77 23.49 5.65
C HIS A 139 -19.36 22.51 6.68
N PHE A 140 -20.62 22.71 7.08
CA PHE A 140 -21.32 21.78 7.98
C PHE A 140 -21.46 20.38 7.37
N LEU A 141 -21.83 20.27 6.09
CA LEU A 141 -21.88 18.99 5.37
C LEU A 141 -20.51 18.30 5.36
N TRP A 142 -19.43 19.04 5.11
CA TRP A 142 -18.07 18.49 5.14
C TRP A 142 -17.70 17.97 6.55
N LEU A 143 -17.98 18.74 7.61
CA LEU A 143 -17.76 18.30 9.00
C LEU A 143 -18.61 17.07 9.36
N LYS A 144 -19.86 17.02 8.90
CA LYS A 144 -20.75 15.87 9.09
C LYS A 144 -20.21 14.62 8.39
N GLY A 145 -19.61 14.78 7.21
CA GLY A 145 -18.86 13.73 6.53
C GLY A 145 -17.72 13.17 7.39
N LEU A 146 -16.93 14.02 8.04
CA LEU A 146 -15.85 13.58 8.95
C LEU A 146 -16.39 12.78 10.15
N ILE A 147 -17.51 13.23 10.72
CA ILE A 147 -18.18 12.55 11.83
C ILE A 147 -18.68 11.16 11.38
N TYR A 148 -19.34 11.07 10.22
CA TYR A 148 -19.81 9.78 9.71
C TYR A 148 -18.65 8.85 9.35
N SER A 149 -17.55 9.37 8.81
CA SER A 149 -16.32 8.60 8.60
C SER A 149 -15.75 8.04 9.90
N THR A 150 -15.81 8.82 10.99
CA THR A 150 -15.36 8.40 12.34
C THR A 150 -16.28 7.33 12.92
N LYS A 151 -17.58 7.40 12.63
CA LYS A 151 -18.60 6.38 12.97
C LYS A 151 -18.63 5.19 12.00
N ASN A 152 -17.67 5.07 11.10
CA ASN A 152 -17.59 4.04 10.04
C ASN A 152 -18.82 3.98 9.10
N ARG A 153 -19.59 5.06 8.98
CA ARG A 153 -20.71 5.20 8.03
C ARG A 153 -20.19 5.76 6.71
N LEU A 154 -19.47 4.92 5.96
CA LEU A 154 -18.69 5.35 4.80
C LEU A 154 -19.56 5.91 3.65
N ASP A 155 -20.70 5.30 3.36
CA ASP A 155 -21.60 5.76 2.28
C ASP A 155 -22.29 7.10 2.64
N ASP A 156 -22.70 7.27 3.89
CA ASP A 156 -23.24 8.55 4.38
C ASP A 156 -22.17 9.65 4.36
N SER A 157 -20.93 9.29 4.71
CA SER A 157 -19.78 10.19 4.63
C SER A 157 -19.55 10.67 3.19
N LEU A 158 -19.57 9.76 2.21
CA LEU A 158 -19.44 10.11 0.79
C LEU A 158 -20.58 11.01 0.33
N SER A 159 -21.83 10.71 0.72
CA SER A 159 -22.99 11.55 0.38
C SER A 159 -22.83 12.98 0.90
N CYS A 160 -22.38 13.14 2.15
CA CYS A 160 -22.13 14.46 2.73
C CYS A 160 -21.02 15.22 2.00
N TYR A 161 -19.90 14.56 1.70
CA TYR A 161 -18.81 15.18 0.95
C TYR A 161 -19.20 15.53 -0.48
N GLN A 162 -19.99 14.69 -1.15
CA GLN A 162 -20.47 14.96 -2.51
C GLN A 162 -21.39 16.21 -2.53
N GLN A 163 -22.32 16.32 -1.58
CA GLN A 163 -23.17 17.51 -1.47
C GLN A 163 -22.36 18.77 -1.15
N SER A 164 -21.38 18.66 -0.25
CA SER A 164 -20.47 19.76 0.08
C SER A 164 -19.63 20.19 -1.13
N LEU A 165 -19.08 19.22 -1.87
CA LEU A 165 -18.30 19.41 -3.10
C LEU A 165 -19.11 20.16 -4.15
N THR A 166 -20.34 19.74 -4.43
CA THR A 166 -21.22 20.41 -5.41
C THR A 166 -21.39 21.89 -5.07
N ILE A 167 -21.70 22.22 -3.82
CA ILE A 167 -21.88 23.62 -3.41
C ILE A 167 -20.57 24.40 -3.53
N PHE A 168 -19.43 23.83 -3.13
CA PHE A 168 -18.14 24.54 -3.24
C PHE A 168 -17.68 24.72 -4.70
N VAL A 169 -18.06 23.82 -5.60
CA VAL A 169 -17.83 23.99 -7.05
C VAL A 169 -18.68 25.14 -7.59
N GLU A 170 -19.98 25.17 -7.26
CA GLU A 170 -20.90 26.25 -7.67
C GLU A 170 -20.47 27.64 -7.15
N LEU A 171 -19.85 27.69 -5.98
CA LEU A 171 -19.32 28.91 -5.36
C LEU A 171 -17.85 29.21 -5.73
N GLU A 172 -17.25 28.42 -6.62
CA GLU A 172 -15.86 28.55 -7.08
C GLU A 172 -14.81 28.53 -5.95
N LYS A 173 -15.10 27.84 -4.83
CA LYS A 173 -14.22 27.75 -3.65
C LYS A 173 -13.19 26.62 -3.81
N LYS A 174 -12.19 26.84 -4.68
CA LYS A 174 -11.17 25.83 -5.05
C LYS A 174 -10.51 25.12 -3.85
N LEU A 175 -10.13 25.85 -2.80
CA LEU A 175 -9.50 25.25 -1.61
C LEU A 175 -10.44 24.22 -0.94
N ASN A 176 -11.71 24.56 -0.79
CA ASN A 176 -12.71 23.70 -0.19
C ASN A 176 -13.06 22.51 -1.08
N VAL A 177 -13.09 22.70 -2.41
CA VAL A 177 -13.20 21.61 -3.39
C VAL A 177 -12.06 20.61 -3.18
N ALA A 178 -10.81 21.08 -3.05
CA ALA A 178 -9.67 20.20 -2.77
C ALA A 178 -9.82 19.44 -1.45
N PHE A 179 -10.33 20.07 -0.38
CA PHE A 179 -10.59 19.39 0.90
C PHE A 179 -11.68 18.31 0.79
N CYS A 180 -12.75 18.55 0.01
CA CYS A 180 -13.77 17.53 -0.25
C CYS A 180 -13.19 16.34 -1.02
N LEU A 181 -12.45 16.59 -2.10
CA LEU A 181 -11.81 15.54 -2.91
C LEU A 181 -10.83 14.70 -2.06
N ASN A 182 -9.99 15.34 -1.25
CA ASN A 182 -9.08 14.62 -0.36
C ASN A 182 -9.84 13.77 0.66
N ALA A 183 -10.93 14.30 1.25
CA ALA A 183 -11.73 13.55 2.20
C ALA A 183 -12.44 12.35 1.53
N MET A 184 -13.00 12.52 0.34
CA MET A 184 -13.59 11.45 -0.47
C MET A 184 -12.56 10.39 -0.85
N GLY A 185 -11.36 10.79 -1.27
CA GLY A 185 -10.25 9.88 -1.54
C GLY A 185 -9.92 9.01 -0.33
N GLY A 186 -9.92 9.60 0.88
CA GLY A 186 -9.76 8.85 2.12
C GLY A 186 -10.89 7.86 2.43
N ILE A 187 -12.13 8.15 1.99
CA ILE A 187 -13.23 7.19 2.14
C ILE A 187 -13.11 6.05 1.12
N TYR A 188 -12.79 6.35 -0.13
CA TYR A 188 -12.53 5.33 -1.15
C TYR A 188 -11.38 4.40 -0.74
N ASP A 189 -10.32 4.96 -0.13
CA ASP A 189 -9.23 4.16 0.44
C ASP A 189 -9.71 3.20 1.54
N LYS A 190 -10.56 3.68 2.47
CA LYS A 190 -11.17 2.84 3.51
C LYS A 190 -12.08 1.75 2.93
N LYS A 191 -12.76 2.03 1.83
CA LYS A 191 -13.59 1.06 1.08
C LYS A 191 -12.76 0.10 0.22
N GLY A 192 -11.45 0.35 0.06
CA GLY A 192 -10.55 -0.42 -0.80
C GLY A 192 -10.68 -0.14 -2.30
N GLU A 193 -11.44 0.90 -2.67
CA GLU A 193 -11.61 1.36 -4.05
C GLU A 193 -10.39 2.21 -4.48
N LEU A 194 -9.21 1.58 -4.57
CA LEU A 194 -7.90 2.25 -4.66
C LEU A 194 -7.77 3.19 -5.88
N HIS A 195 -8.30 2.83 -7.05
CA HIS A 195 -8.26 3.71 -8.23
C HIS A 195 -9.17 4.92 -8.12
N LEU A 196 -10.33 4.79 -7.47
CA LEU A 196 -11.20 5.93 -7.22
C LEU A 196 -10.54 6.86 -6.20
N ALA A 197 -9.93 6.31 -5.14
CA ALA A 197 -9.12 7.09 -4.20
C ALA A 197 -7.99 7.84 -4.92
N LEU A 198 -7.23 7.15 -5.77
CA LEU A 198 -6.15 7.74 -6.58
C LEU A 198 -6.67 8.90 -7.43
N LYS A 199 -7.79 8.70 -8.15
CA LYS A 199 -8.41 9.75 -8.98
C LYS A 199 -8.75 10.98 -8.14
N GLN A 200 -9.41 10.81 -6.99
CA GLN A 200 -9.77 11.94 -6.12
C GLN A 200 -8.53 12.68 -5.60
N PHE A 201 -7.48 11.96 -5.19
CA PHE A 201 -6.25 12.59 -4.71
C PHE A 201 -5.46 13.29 -5.82
N GLN A 202 -5.47 12.77 -7.05
CA GLN A 202 -4.86 13.42 -8.22
C GLN A 202 -5.59 14.70 -8.62
N GLU A 203 -6.93 14.69 -8.62
CA GLU A 203 -7.74 15.89 -8.83
C GLU A 203 -7.48 16.94 -7.73
N CYS A 204 -7.42 16.50 -6.46
CA CYS A 204 -7.04 17.35 -5.34
C CYS A 204 -5.64 17.95 -5.50
N LEU A 205 -4.65 17.15 -5.90
CA LEU A 205 -3.28 17.61 -6.16
C LEU A 205 -3.26 18.69 -7.25
N LYS A 206 -3.98 18.47 -8.35
CA LYS A 206 -4.08 19.44 -9.45
C LYS A 206 -4.66 20.78 -8.97
N ILE A 207 -5.75 20.74 -8.19
CA ILE A 207 -6.36 21.97 -7.66
C ILE A 207 -5.41 22.67 -6.68
N CYS A 208 -4.74 21.91 -5.80
CA CYS A 208 -3.74 22.47 -4.89
C CYS A 208 -2.56 23.09 -5.64
N ASP A 209 -2.21 22.54 -6.81
CA ASP A 209 -1.23 23.10 -7.73
C ASP A 209 -1.68 24.45 -8.29
N GLU A 210 -2.90 24.51 -8.84
CA GLU A 210 -3.48 25.72 -9.41
C GLU A 210 -3.63 26.91 -8.43
N ILE A 211 -3.78 26.64 -7.14
CA ILE A 211 -3.95 27.67 -6.10
C ILE A 211 -2.70 27.90 -5.24
N ASP A 212 -1.56 27.33 -5.64
CA ASP A 212 -0.28 27.42 -4.92
C ASP A 212 -0.36 26.99 -3.44
N ASN A 213 -1.20 26.00 -3.13
CA ASN A 213 -1.31 25.44 -1.79
C ASN A 213 -0.29 24.31 -1.57
N THR A 214 0.95 24.68 -1.24
CA THR A 214 2.06 23.72 -1.01
C THR A 214 1.73 22.64 0.00
N ARG A 215 1.05 22.98 1.11
CA ARG A 215 0.67 22.00 2.14
C ARG A 215 -0.37 21.00 1.60
N GLY A 216 -1.34 21.49 0.84
CA GLY A 216 -2.31 20.66 0.13
C GLY A 216 -1.63 19.72 -0.88
N LYS A 217 -0.68 20.24 -1.69
CA LYS A 217 0.12 19.44 -2.62
C LYS A 217 0.84 18.30 -1.88
N ALA A 218 1.55 18.61 -0.80
CA ALA A 218 2.26 17.60 0.00
C ALA A 218 1.31 16.51 0.52
N LEU A 219 0.18 16.90 1.13
CA LEU A 219 -0.82 15.94 1.62
C LEU A 219 -1.34 15.02 0.51
N SER A 220 -1.67 15.57 -0.66
CA SER A 220 -2.13 14.77 -1.79
C SER A 220 -1.05 13.82 -2.32
N LEU A 221 0.20 14.27 -2.44
CA LEU A 221 1.34 13.42 -2.84
C LEU A 221 1.55 12.28 -1.85
N SER A 222 1.48 12.56 -0.54
CA SER A 222 1.57 11.55 0.51
C SER A 222 0.47 10.50 0.37
N ASN A 223 -0.77 10.92 0.14
CA ASN A 223 -1.91 10.02 -0.01
C ASN A 223 -1.80 9.18 -1.30
N ILE A 224 -1.41 9.80 -2.41
CA ILE A 224 -1.13 9.11 -3.68
C ILE A 224 -0.04 8.04 -3.48
N GLY A 225 1.05 8.38 -2.79
CA GLY A 225 2.12 7.44 -2.48
C GLY A 225 1.64 6.24 -1.65
N VAL A 226 0.77 6.47 -0.67
CA VAL A 226 0.12 5.39 0.11
C VAL A 226 -0.75 4.50 -0.78
N ILE A 227 -1.50 5.07 -1.71
CA ILE A 227 -2.32 4.28 -2.65
C ILE A 227 -1.44 3.45 -3.59
N TYR A 228 -0.40 4.02 -4.20
CA TYR A 228 0.53 3.25 -5.03
C TYR A 228 1.23 2.14 -4.26
N ARG A 229 1.55 2.35 -2.97
CA ARG A 229 2.07 1.30 -2.10
C ARG A 229 1.09 0.14 -1.96
N LYS A 230 -0.21 0.42 -1.76
CA LYS A 230 -1.27 -0.61 -1.66
C LYS A 230 -1.48 -1.34 -2.99
N LEU A 231 -1.35 -0.65 -4.13
CA LEU A 231 -1.38 -1.25 -5.47
C LEU A 231 -0.16 -2.16 -5.74
N GLY A 232 0.95 -1.93 -5.04
CA GLY A 232 2.23 -2.62 -5.28
C GLY A 232 3.12 -1.91 -6.30
N GLU A 233 2.76 -0.71 -6.75
CA GLU A 233 3.59 0.16 -7.60
C GLU A 233 4.67 0.87 -6.75
N LEU A 234 5.61 0.09 -6.21
CA LEU A 234 6.51 0.57 -5.15
C LEU A 234 7.46 1.69 -5.62
N SER A 235 7.87 1.68 -6.90
CA SER A 235 8.69 2.76 -7.48
C SER A 235 7.94 4.09 -7.52
N LEU A 236 6.71 4.11 -8.02
CA LEU A 236 5.86 5.31 -8.01
C LEU A 236 5.57 5.75 -6.57
N ALA A 237 5.23 4.81 -5.69
CA ALA A 237 4.99 5.11 -4.27
C ALA A 237 6.20 5.81 -3.64
N LEU A 238 7.42 5.34 -3.95
CA LEU A 238 8.67 5.91 -3.48
C LEU A 238 8.87 7.32 -4.02
N ASP A 239 8.65 7.55 -5.31
CA ASP A 239 8.81 8.86 -5.95
C ASP A 239 7.85 9.90 -5.36
N TYR A 240 6.57 9.54 -5.22
CA TYR A 240 5.56 10.41 -4.59
C TYR A 240 5.87 10.69 -3.12
N CYS A 241 6.30 9.68 -2.34
CA CYS A 241 6.71 9.88 -0.94
C CYS A 241 7.97 10.74 -0.80
N LYS A 242 8.92 10.67 -1.74
CA LYS A 242 10.11 11.53 -1.76
C LYS A 242 9.76 12.99 -2.07
N GLN A 243 8.88 13.22 -3.05
CA GLN A 243 8.38 14.57 -3.37
C GLN A 243 7.62 15.18 -2.17
N ASP A 244 6.73 14.41 -1.57
CA ASP A 244 6.03 14.79 -0.33
C ASP A 244 7.00 15.16 0.81
N LEU A 245 8.00 14.31 1.06
CA LEU A 245 9.02 14.56 2.08
C LEU A 245 9.77 15.87 1.83
N ALA A 246 10.15 16.14 0.59
CA ALA A 246 10.85 17.38 0.22
C ALA A 246 9.99 18.62 0.53
N LEU A 247 8.72 18.62 0.11
CA LEU A 247 7.80 19.73 0.41
C LEU A 247 7.58 19.91 1.92
N LYS A 248 7.43 18.83 2.68
CA LYS A 248 7.26 18.90 4.15
C LYS A 248 8.51 19.40 4.86
N GLN A 249 9.70 19.11 4.31
CA GLN A 249 10.97 19.68 4.80
C GLN A 249 11.04 21.18 4.54
N GLU A 250 10.64 21.64 3.35
CA GLU A 250 10.55 23.08 3.03
C GLU A 250 9.56 23.81 3.95
N LEU A 251 8.42 23.18 4.26
CA LEU A 251 7.42 23.69 5.19
C LEU A 251 7.85 23.58 6.67
N GLN A 252 8.96 22.89 6.97
CA GLN A 252 9.48 22.64 8.32
C GLN A 252 8.45 21.97 9.25
N GLU A 253 7.56 21.13 8.70
CA GLU A 253 6.52 20.44 9.46
C GLU A 253 7.06 19.12 10.03
N GLU A 254 7.81 19.18 11.14
CA GLU A 254 8.50 18.02 11.74
C GLU A 254 7.59 16.79 11.91
N ARG A 255 6.35 16.98 12.36
CA ARG A 255 5.35 15.90 12.50
C ARG A 255 5.09 15.17 11.17
N GLU A 256 4.96 15.93 10.10
CA GLU A 256 4.65 15.43 8.77
C GLU A 256 5.87 14.81 8.09
N ILE A 257 7.06 15.40 8.29
CA ILE A 257 8.36 14.83 7.87
C ILE A 257 8.52 13.42 8.48
N ALA A 258 8.21 13.27 9.77
CA ALA A 258 8.25 11.96 10.44
C ALA A 258 7.27 10.97 9.81
N TYR A 259 6.09 11.41 9.38
CA TYR A 259 5.11 10.57 8.70
C TYR A 259 5.63 10.07 7.34
N SER A 260 6.23 10.94 6.53
CA SER A 260 6.81 10.58 5.24
C SER A 260 7.97 9.59 5.39
N HIS A 261 8.85 9.77 6.38
CA HIS A 261 9.88 8.78 6.71
C HIS A 261 9.30 7.41 7.09
N CYS A 262 8.20 7.38 7.84
CA CYS A 262 7.51 6.14 8.17
C CYS A 262 6.96 5.43 6.93
N ASN A 263 6.38 6.18 6.00
CA ASN A 263 5.86 5.64 4.74
C ASN A 263 6.98 5.09 3.84
N LEU A 264 8.10 5.80 3.72
CA LEU A 264 9.30 5.30 3.03
C LEU A 264 9.79 4.00 3.65
N GLY A 265 9.85 3.92 4.98
CA GLY A 265 10.24 2.69 5.68
C GLY A 265 9.31 1.52 5.38
N ALA A 266 8.00 1.76 5.33
CA ALA A 266 7.03 0.74 4.94
C ALA A 266 7.20 0.29 3.47
N ILE A 267 7.52 1.21 2.54
CA ILE A 267 7.77 0.88 1.13
C ILE A 267 9.03 0.02 1.00
N TYR A 268 10.15 0.44 1.59
CA TYR A 268 11.39 -0.35 1.58
C TYR A 268 11.21 -1.73 2.24
N SER A 269 10.41 -1.82 3.31
CA SER A 269 10.07 -3.09 3.96
C SER A 269 9.31 -4.06 3.05
N LEU A 270 8.51 -3.54 2.10
CA LEU A 270 7.81 -4.33 1.10
C LEU A 270 8.73 -4.73 -0.06
N GLN A 271 9.64 -3.86 -0.48
CA GLN A 271 10.67 -4.19 -1.47
C GLN A 271 11.61 -5.30 -0.97
N GLY A 272 11.88 -5.32 0.34
CA GLY A 272 12.79 -6.27 0.97
C GLY A 272 14.07 -5.65 1.50
N GLU A 273 14.27 -4.36 1.25
CA GLU A 273 15.35 -3.52 1.76
C GLU A 273 15.15 -3.19 3.26
N LEU A 274 15.28 -4.21 4.13
CA LEU A 274 14.91 -4.12 5.54
C LEU A 274 15.79 -3.15 6.33
N GLU A 275 17.07 -3.01 5.98
CA GLU A 275 18.01 -2.06 6.60
C GLU A 275 17.64 -0.61 6.28
N LEU A 276 17.35 -0.31 5.02
CA LEU A 276 16.86 1.02 4.59
C LEU A 276 15.50 1.33 5.22
N ALA A 277 14.62 0.32 5.30
CA ALA A 277 13.34 0.45 5.98
C ALA A 277 13.51 0.86 7.45
N LEU A 278 14.46 0.22 8.13
CA LEU A 278 14.80 0.52 9.52
C LEU A 278 15.42 1.92 9.66
N GLU A 279 16.32 2.34 8.76
CA GLU A 279 16.91 3.67 8.78
C GLU A 279 15.84 4.78 8.71
N HIS A 280 14.92 4.68 7.75
CA HIS A 280 13.85 5.64 7.57
C HIS A 280 12.87 5.66 8.76
N THR A 281 12.46 4.48 9.27
CA THR A 281 11.58 4.43 10.44
C THR A 281 12.24 4.88 11.73
N GLN A 282 13.56 4.70 11.89
CA GLN A 282 14.32 5.27 13.00
C GLN A 282 14.43 6.81 12.91
N LYS A 283 14.57 7.38 11.71
CA LYS A 283 14.49 8.84 11.51
C LYS A 283 13.12 9.37 11.95
N SER A 284 12.04 8.70 11.55
CA SER A 284 10.67 9.00 12.01
C SER A 284 10.56 8.95 13.53
N LEU A 285 11.08 7.88 14.16
CA LEU A 285 11.02 7.70 15.61
C LEU A 285 11.71 8.84 16.35
N LYS A 286 12.94 9.19 15.96
CA LYS A 286 13.72 10.28 16.57
C LYS A 286 12.98 11.62 16.49
N ILE A 287 12.36 11.92 15.34
CA ILE A 287 11.61 13.17 15.17
C ILE A 287 10.38 13.16 16.09
N ARG A 288 9.58 12.07 16.10
CA ARG A 288 8.38 11.98 16.94
C ARG A 288 8.69 12.05 18.43
N GLU A 289 9.77 11.43 18.89
CA GLU A 289 10.24 11.53 20.28
C GLU A 289 10.69 12.97 20.61
N LYS A 290 11.37 13.66 19.68
CA LYS A 290 11.80 15.07 19.86
C LYS A 290 10.61 16.03 20.03
N ILE A 291 9.54 15.85 19.26
CA ILE A 291 8.37 16.75 19.25
C ILE A 291 7.24 16.28 20.17
N ASP A 292 7.46 15.22 20.95
CA ASP A 292 6.48 14.59 21.83
C ASP A 292 5.15 14.23 21.13
N ASP A 293 5.24 13.69 19.90
CA ASP A 293 4.06 13.29 19.12
C ASP A 293 3.56 11.90 19.52
N VAL A 294 3.09 11.78 20.77
CA VAL A 294 2.59 10.54 21.38
C VAL A 294 1.49 9.90 20.51
N ARG A 295 0.62 10.72 19.88
CA ARG A 295 -0.52 10.25 19.07
C ARG A 295 -0.11 9.37 17.90
N ASN A 296 1.05 9.63 17.29
CA ASN A 296 1.53 8.89 16.13
C ASN A 296 2.77 8.04 16.42
N LEU A 297 3.38 8.20 17.60
CA LEU A 297 4.54 7.41 18.02
C LEU A 297 4.26 5.90 17.99
N GLY A 298 3.07 5.49 18.44
CA GLY A 298 2.63 4.09 18.40
C GLY A 298 2.64 3.49 16.98
N TYR A 299 2.24 4.27 15.97
CA TYR A 299 2.29 3.84 14.57
C TYR A 299 3.72 3.57 14.11
N THR A 300 4.65 4.49 14.39
CA THR A 300 6.07 4.33 14.02
C THR A 300 6.71 3.14 14.72
N LEU A 301 6.45 2.97 16.01
CA LEU A 301 6.95 1.83 16.79
C LEU A 301 6.43 0.50 16.23
N ARG A 302 5.14 0.42 15.87
CA ARG A 302 4.57 -0.77 15.23
C ARG A 302 5.25 -1.07 13.88
N CYS A 303 5.49 -0.07 13.04
CA CYS A 303 6.19 -0.28 11.77
C CYS A 303 7.61 -0.84 11.98
N ILE A 304 8.34 -0.35 12.98
CA ILE A 304 9.66 -0.90 13.35
C ILE A 304 9.52 -2.35 13.85
N GLY A 305 8.49 -2.64 14.64
CA GLY A 305 8.18 -4.01 15.09
C GLY A 305 7.91 -4.96 13.92
N GLU A 306 7.15 -4.53 12.92
CA GLU A 306 6.88 -5.28 11.68
C GLU A 306 8.15 -5.51 10.85
N ILE A 307 9.06 -4.53 10.79
CA ILE A 307 10.35 -4.69 10.10
C ILE A 307 11.20 -5.74 10.83
N TYR A 308 11.36 -5.65 12.15
CA TYR A 308 12.12 -6.66 12.91
C TYR A 308 11.46 -8.05 12.87
N HIS A 309 10.14 -8.12 12.84
CA HIS A 309 9.39 -9.36 12.65
C HIS A 309 9.74 -10.00 11.30
N LYS A 310 9.77 -9.22 10.21
CA LYS A 310 10.22 -9.67 8.88
C LYS A 310 11.71 -10.03 8.81
N MET A 311 12.55 -9.44 9.67
CA MET A 311 13.96 -9.83 9.82
C MET A 311 14.15 -11.10 10.66
N GLY A 312 13.07 -11.62 11.29
CA GLY A 312 13.17 -12.75 12.21
C GLY A 312 13.68 -12.40 13.61
N ASP A 313 13.97 -11.12 13.91
CA ASP A 313 14.34 -10.68 15.25
C ASP A 313 13.07 -10.48 16.11
N TYR A 314 12.47 -11.60 16.48
CA TYR A 314 11.23 -11.64 17.24
C TYR A 314 11.34 -11.00 18.63
N LYS A 315 12.55 -10.93 19.21
CA LYS A 315 12.79 -10.27 20.50
C LYS A 315 12.65 -8.75 20.34
N LYS A 316 13.28 -8.15 19.32
CA LYS A 316 13.11 -6.73 19.04
C LYS A 316 11.70 -6.40 18.58
N ALA A 317 11.12 -7.23 17.71
CA ALA A 317 9.74 -7.07 17.27
C ALA A 317 8.76 -6.96 18.45
N LEU A 318 8.86 -7.90 19.40
CA LEU A 318 8.06 -7.90 20.62
C LEU A 318 8.20 -6.60 21.41
N LYS A 319 9.45 -6.16 21.66
CA LYS A 319 9.73 -4.92 22.40
C LYS A 319 9.08 -3.70 21.73
N PHE A 320 9.14 -3.60 20.41
CA PHE A 320 8.56 -2.48 19.68
C PHE A 320 7.03 -2.54 19.63
N PHE A 321 6.43 -3.72 19.51
CA PHE A 321 4.98 -3.88 19.61
C PHE A 321 4.44 -3.57 21.00
N GLU A 322 5.12 -3.99 22.07
CA GLU A 322 4.75 -3.65 23.46
C GLU A 322 4.85 -2.13 23.72
N ARG A 323 5.92 -1.47 23.26
CA ARG A 323 6.03 0.00 23.31
C ARG A 323 4.92 0.69 22.51
N SER A 324 4.56 0.15 21.34
CA SER A 324 3.44 0.67 20.56
C SER A 324 2.13 0.56 21.33
N LEU A 325 1.86 -0.60 21.95
CA LEU A 325 0.68 -0.81 22.78
C LEU A 325 0.61 0.17 23.96
N GLU A 326 1.72 0.36 24.67
CA GLU A 326 1.84 1.32 25.77
C GLU A 326 1.46 2.74 25.32
N LYS A 327 2.04 3.23 24.21
CA LYS A 327 1.73 4.57 23.68
C LYS A 327 0.30 4.72 23.19
N ASN A 328 -0.28 3.67 22.62
CA ASN A 328 -1.68 3.70 22.22
C ASN A 328 -2.64 3.70 23.43
N ARG A 329 -2.25 3.07 24.56
CA ARG A 329 -2.98 3.14 25.84
C ARG A 329 -2.94 4.53 26.47
N GLU A 330 -1.79 5.21 26.42
CA GLU A 330 -1.65 6.59 26.90
C GLU A 330 -2.67 7.54 26.25
N ILE A 331 -2.89 7.39 24.94
CA ILE A 331 -3.85 8.21 24.19
C ILE A 331 -5.27 7.63 24.13
N LYS A 332 -5.50 6.47 24.77
CA LYS A 332 -6.80 5.77 24.81
C LYS A 332 -7.44 5.53 23.44
N ASP A 333 -6.62 5.20 22.44
CA ASP A 333 -7.08 4.94 21.07
C ASP A 333 -7.32 3.44 20.87
N GLU A 334 -8.54 2.99 21.16
CA GLU A 334 -8.93 1.57 21.16
C GLU A 334 -8.74 0.88 19.79
N LEU A 335 -8.85 1.62 18.69
CA LEU A 335 -8.59 1.08 17.35
C LEU A 335 -7.10 0.79 17.15
N LYS A 336 -6.21 1.62 17.69
CA LYS A 336 -4.76 1.37 17.64
C LYS A 336 -4.31 0.35 18.68
N ILE A 337 -4.91 0.36 19.88
CA ILE A 337 -4.69 -0.65 20.93
C ILE A 337 -5.06 -2.03 20.37
N SER A 338 -6.24 -2.18 19.78
CA SER A 338 -6.67 -3.46 19.19
C SER A 338 -5.74 -3.95 18.08
N ARG A 339 -5.22 -3.07 17.22
CA ARG A 339 -4.22 -3.44 16.20
C ARG A 339 -2.90 -3.89 16.85
N ALA A 340 -2.43 -3.21 17.87
CA ALA A 340 -1.19 -3.56 18.57
C ALA A 340 -1.34 -4.90 19.31
N LEU A 341 -2.46 -5.13 20.00
CA LEU A 341 -2.79 -6.41 20.64
C LEU A 341 -2.87 -7.54 19.61
N TYR A 342 -3.53 -7.32 18.47
CA TYR A 342 -3.58 -8.29 17.39
C TYR A 342 -2.18 -8.69 16.90
N ASN A 343 -1.30 -7.72 16.61
CA ASN A 343 0.08 -8.00 16.21
C ASN A 343 0.85 -8.80 17.27
N LEU A 344 0.63 -8.49 18.56
CA LEU A 344 1.23 -9.24 19.67
C LEU A 344 0.69 -10.67 19.74
N ILE A 345 -0.61 -10.88 19.56
CA ILE A 345 -1.23 -12.22 19.56
C ILE A 345 -0.60 -13.07 18.46
N ILE A 346 -0.53 -12.57 17.23
CA ILE A 346 0.08 -13.29 16.10
C ILE A 346 1.55 -13.62 16.39
N LEU A 347 2.33 -12.63 16.84
CA LEU A 347 3.74 -12.84 17.18
C LEU A 347 3.94 -13.90 18.28
N GLN A 348 3.09 -13.92 19.30
CA GLN A 348 3.17 -14.91 20.39
C GLN A 348 2.72 -16.30 19.93
N ILE A 349 1.73 -16.39 19.05
CA ILE A 349 1.33 -17.66 18.40
C ILE A 349 2.50 -18.25 17.61
N GLU A 350 3.18 -17.43 16.81
CA GLU A 350 4.34 -17.87 16.02
C GLU A 350 5.51 -18.32 16.90
N GLN A 351 5.70 -17.69 18.07
CA GLN A 351 6.69 -18.12 19.07
C GLN A 351 6.22 -19.31 19.93
N ASN A 352 5.06 -19.90 19.63
CA ASN A 352 4.42 -20.97 20.40
C ASN A 352 4.20 -20.62 21.89
N LYS A 353 4.00 -19.33 22.20
CA LYS A 353 3.74 -18.81 23.55
C LYS A 353 2.23 -18.58 23.74
N LEU A 354 1.47 -19.66 23.65
CA LEU A 354 0.00 -19.60 23.57
C LEU A 354 -0.66 -18.96 24.80
N GLU A 355 -0.13 -19.15 26.00
CA GLU A 355 -0.66 -18.50 27.22
C GLU A 355 -0.58 -16.97 27.14
N LYS A 356 0.55 -16.43 26.65
CA LYS A 356 0.69 -14.98 26.45
C LYS A 356 -0.24 -14.48 25.35
N ALA A 357 -0.39 -15.25 24.27
CA ALA A 357 -1.33 -14.91 23.20
C ALA A 357 -2.78 -14.88 23.72
N ARG A 358 -3.18 -15.83 24.58
CA ARG A 358 -4.51 -15.84 25.22
C ARG A 358 -4.73 -14.62 26.11
N ASN A 359 -3.73 -14.22 26.90
CA ASN A 359 -3.84 -13.01 27.74
C ASN A 359 -4.09 -11.75 26.91
N TYR A 360 -3.36 -11.57 25.80
CA TYR A 360 -3.59 -10.44 24.89
C TYR A 360 -4.93 -10.54 24.17
N PHE A 361 -5.38 -11.76 23.84
CA PHE A 361 -6.69 -12.00 23.24
C PHE A 361 -7.84 -11.65 24.20
N GLU A 362 -7.74 -12.03 25.48
CA GLU A 362 -8.73 -11.64 26.50
C GLU A 362 -8.85 -10.12 26.65
N GLU A 363 -7.73 -9.41 26.58
CA GLU A 363 -7.74 -7.95 26.57
C GLU A 363 -8.43 -7.40 25.31
N LEU A 364 -8.12 -7.95 24.14
CA LEU A 364 -8.73 -7.55 22.87
C LEU A 364 -10.26 -7.77 22.87
N THR A 365 -10.74 -8.90 23.40
CA THR A 365 -12.18 -9.19 23.55
C THR A 365 -12.87 -8.20 24.48
N LYS A 366 -12.24 -7.82 25.59
CA LYS A 366 -12.80 -6.79 26.51
C LYS A 366 -12.97 -5.43 25.84
N ILE A 367 -12.14 -5.10 24.85
CA ILE A 367 -12.29 -3.86 24.06
C ILE A 367 -13.50 -3.99 23.14
N ASP A 368 -13.64 -5.11 22.45
CA ASP A 368 -14.77 -5.36 21.54
C ASP A 368 -16.13 -5.36 22.26
N GLU A 369 -16.22 -5.99 23.44
CA GLU A 369 -17.43 -5.99 24.27
C GLU A 369 -17.89 -4.59 24.68
N LYS A 370 -16.93 -3.65 24.84
CA LYS A 370 -17.20 -2.26 25.21
C LYS A 370 -17.50 -1.37 24.02
N HIS A 371 -17.10 -1.77 22.81
CA HIS A 371 -17.11 -0.92 21.63
C HIS A 371 -17.71 -1.64 20.44
N SER A 372 -18.85 -1.16 19.94
CA SER A 372 -19.47 -1.64 18.70
C SER A 372 -18.71 -1.14 17.46
N ASN A 373 -17.45 -1.56 17.28
CA ASN A 373 -16.63 -1.24 16.12
C ASN A 373 -16.35 -2.49 15.30
N GLN A 374 -16.85 -2.51 14.06
CA GLN A 374 -16.74 -3.68 13.17
C GLN A 374 -15.30 -4.10 12.87
N ILE A 375 -14.34 -3.17 12.78
CA ILE A 375 -12.92 -3.50 12.54
C ILE A 375 -12.32 -4.20 13.76
N ILE A 376 -12.65 -3.74 14.97
CA ILE A 376 -12.21 -4.38 16.21
C ILE A 376 -12.81 -5.78 16.31
N HIS A 377 -14.11 -5.91 16.02
CA HIS A 377 -14.81 -7.19 16.01
C HIS A 377 -14.19 -8.19 15.02
N GLN A 378 -13.84 -7.71 13.82
CA GLN A 378 -13.15 -8.53 12.81
C GLN A 378 -11.77 -8.99 13.30
N ARG A 379 -11.00 -8.12 13.99
CA ARG A 379 -9.71 -8.51 14.59
C ARG A 379 -9.84 -9.54 15.70
N VAL A 380 -10.87 -9.43 16.55
CA VAL A 380 -11.14 -10.43 17.59
C VAL A 380 -11.37 -11.79 16.94
N ARG A 381 -12.28 -11.89 15.98
CA ARG A 381 -12.58 -13.16 15.31
C ARG A 381 -11.36 -13.74 14.57
N LEU A 382 -10.58 -12.89 13.89
CA LEU A 382 -9.31 -13.31 13.30
C LEU A 382 -8.31 -13.85 14.34
N ALA A 383 -8.19 -13.20 15.50
CA ALA A 383 -7.33 -13.64 16.57
C ALA A 383 -7.83 -14.96 17.19
N GLU A 384 -9.14 -15.12 17.37
CA GLU A 384 -9.75 -16.37 17.84
C GLU A 384 -9.45 -17.51 16.88
N ALA A 385 -9.71 -17.33 15.59
CA ALA A 385 -9.45 -18.33 14.56
C ALA A 385 -7.95 -18.71 14.51
N ASN A 386 -7.05 -17.74 14.63
CA ASN A 386 -5.60 -18.00 14.72
C ASN A 386 -5.21 -18.74 16.00
N LEU A 387 -5.84 -18.48 17.14
CA LEU A 387 -5.61 -19.28 18.35
C LEU A 387 -6.15 -20.70 18.21
N LEU A 388 -7.34 -20.86 17.63
CA LEU A 388 -7.99 -22.15 17.42
C LEU A 388 -7.19 -23.05 16.46
N ARG A 389 -6.62 -22.49 15.38
CA ARG A 389 -5.84 -23.25 14.40
C ARG A 389 -4.57 -23.88 14.98
N THR A 390 -4.02 -23.31 16.06
CA THR A 390 -2.84 -23.88 16.76
C THR A 390 -3.14 -25.18 17.51
N SER A 391 -4.41 -25.52 17.71
CA SER A 391 -4.81 -26.74 18.40
C SER A 391 -4.72 -27.97 17.50
N ASN A 392 -4.20 -29.08 18.05
CA ASN A 392 -4.20 -30.38 17.37
C ASN A 392 -5.59 -31.04 17.26
N ARG A 393 -6.60 -30.55 17.99
CA ARG A 393 -7.97 -31.09 17.91
C ARG A 393 -8.68 -30.63 16.64
N ALA A 394 -9.12 -31.58 15.81
CA ALA A 394 -9.84 -31.32 14.55
C ALA A 394 -11.04 -30.37 14.71
N ILE A 395 -11.87 -30.56 15.76
CA ILE A 395 -13.03 -29.69 16.04
C ILE A 395 -12.63 -28.22 16.18
N LYS A 396 -11.47 -27.92 16.78
CA LYS A 396 -11.00 -26.53 16.93
C LYS A 396 -10.50 -25.96 15.61
N LYS A 397 -9.86 -26.77 14.76
CA LYS A 397 -9.46 -26.35 13.41
C LYS A 397 -10.67 -26.09 12.51
N ALA A 398 -11.68 -26.95 12.56
CA ALA A 398 -12.95 -26.75 11.87
C ALA A 398 -13.64 -25.44 12.30
N LYS A 399 -13.68 -25.14 13.61
CA LYS A 399 -14.19 -23.84 14.09
C LYS A 399 -13.35 -22.65 13.60
N ALA A 400 -12.02 -22.80 13.52
CA ALA A 400 -11.17 -21.75 12.97
C ALA A 400 -11.48 -21.48 11.50
N GLN A 401 -11.67 -22.54 10.71
CA GLN A 401 -12.04 -22.50 9.30
C GLN A 401 -13.39 -21.79 9.10
N GLU A 402 -14.42 -22.16 9.87
CA GLU A 402 -15.73 -21.50 9.88
C GLU A 402 -15.60 -19.99 10.11
N ILE A 403 -14.85 -19.57 11.14
CA ILE A 403 -14.64 -18.14 11.43
C ILE A 403 -13.91 -17.44 10.28
N PHE A 404 -12.87 -18.05 9.70
CA PHE A 404 -12.17 -17.44 8.56
C PHE A 404 -13.07 -17.32 7.33
N GLN A 405 -13.93 -18.32 7.09
CA GLN A 405 -14.93 -18.30 6.02
C GLN A 405 -15.96 -17.17 6.21
N GLU A 406 -16.53 -17.04 7.41
CA GLU A 406 -17.45 -15.94 7.72
C GLU A 406 -16.82 -14.57 7.41
N ILE A 407 -15.58 -14.36 7.88
CA ILE A 407 -14.85 -13.10 7.65
C ILE A 407 -14.53 -12.90 6.17
N ALA A 408 -14.25 -13.99 5.45
CA ALA A 408 -14.03 -13.94 4.01
C ALA A 408 -15.30 -13.49 3.29
N GLU A 409 -16.48 -13.96 3.69
CA GLU A 409 -17.77 -13.69 3.04
C GLU A 409 -18.42 -12.35 3.40
N GLU A 410 -17.98 -11.68 4.46
CA GLU A 410 -18.52 -10.39 4.90
C GLU A 410 -18.39 -9.25 3.89
N LYS A 411 -19.36 -8.31 3.93
CA LYS A 411 -19.23 -7.02 3.26
C LYS A 411 -18.02 -6.30 3.84
N ILE A 412 -17.01 -6.08 2.99
CA ILE A 412 -15.65 -5.83 3.44
C ILE A 412 -15.57 -4.58 4.32
N VAL A 413 -15.18 -4.76 5.59
CA VAL A 413 -15.01 -3.68 6.57
C VAL A 413 -13.57 -3.17 6.55
N ASP A 414 -12.60 -4.07 6.59
CA ASP A 414 -11.18 -3.81 6.38
C ASP A 414 -10.63 -4.83 5.38
N HIS A 415 -10.21 -4.34 4.22
CA HIS A 415 -9.73 -5.19 3.13
C HIS A 415 -8.50 -6.01 3.51
N GLU A 416 -7.60 -5.45 4.33
CA GLU A 416 -6.37 -6.12 4.75
C GLU A 416 -6.71 -7.35 5.61
N LEU A 417 -7.66 -7.20 6.54
CA LEU A 417 -8.12 -8.27 7.42
C LEU A 417 -8.88 -9.37 6.67
N THR A 418 -9.75 -9.00 5.72
CA THR A 418 -10.49 -9.98 4.90
C THR A 418 -9.57 -10.78 3.99
N ILE A 419 -8.54 -10.16 3.39
CA ILE A 419 -7.50 -10.88 2.63
C ILE A 419 -6.75 -11.84 3.56
N PHE A 420 -6.37 -11.38 4.75
CA PHE A 420 -5.68 -12.21 5.73
C PHE A 420 -6.51 -13.42 6.16
N ALA A 421 -7.82 -13.25 6.34
CA ALA A 421 -8.75 -14.34 6.63
C ALA A 421 -8.74 -15.39 5.51
N MET A 422 -8.90 -14.98 4.25
CA MET A 422 -8.88 -15.87 3.10
C MET A 422 -7.54 -16.61 2.96
N GLN A 423 -6.41 -15.93 3.21
CA GLN A 423 -5.10 -16.58 3.17
C GLN A 423 -4.98 -17.67 4.25
N ASN A 424 -5.39 -17.38 5.50
CA ASN A 424 -5.37 -18.38 6.58
C ASN A 424 -6.38 -19.51 6.34
N LEU A 425 -7.51 -19.22 5.70
CA LEU A 425 -8.50 -20.22 5.29
C LEU A 425 -7.90 -21.19 4.26
N CYS A 426 -7.27 -20.66 3.20
CA CYS A 426 -6.56 -21.49 2.23
C CYS A 426 -5.47 -22.35 2.90
N GLU A 427 -4.76 -21.84 3.90
CA GLU A 427 -3.80 -22.65 4.67
C GLU A 427 -4.43 -23.84 5.38
N LEU A 428 -5.56 -23.63 6.06
CA LEU A 428 -6.27 -24.70 6.76
C LEU A 428 -6.85 -25.73 5.80
N LEU A 429 -7.50 -25.27 4.72
CA LEU A 429 -8.07 -26.14 3.70
C LEU A 429 -7.00 -26.97 2.99
N LEU A 430 -5.83 -26.40 2.71
CA LEU A 430 -4.72 -27.15 2.13
C LEU A 430 -4.11 -28.16 3.12
N GLU A 431 -4.15 -27.88 4.43
CA GLU A 431 -3.80 -28.87 5.47
C GLU A 431 -4.82 -30.03 5.50
N GLU A 432 -6.12 -29.71 5.44
CA GLU A 432 -7.19 -30.71 5.37
C GLU A 432 -7.08 -31.56 4.10
N LEU A 433 -6.86 -30.92 2.95
CA LEU A 433 -6.67 -31.57 1.66
C LEU A 433 -5.55 -32.59 1.71
N ARG A 434 -4.42 -32.26 2.36
CA ARG A 434 -3.31 -33.19 2.56
C ARG A 434 -3.68 -34.39 3.43
N ASN A 435 -4.47 -34.17 4.49
CA ASN A 435 -4.79 -35.24 5.44
C ASN A 435 -5.85 -36.20 4.90
N THR A 436 -6.75 -35.69 4.05
CA THR A 436 -7.94 -36.42 3.58
C THR A 436 -7.83 -36.86 2.13
N GLY A 437 -7.07 -36.15 1.29
CA GLY A 437 -7.07 -36.32 -0.16
C GLY A 437 -8.44 -36.02 -0.80
N ASN A 438 -9.30 -35.24 -0.13
CA ASN A 438 -10.66 -34.99 -0.59
C ASN A 438 -10.72 -33.95 -1.72
N GLU A 439 -11.25 -34.34 -2.88
CA GLU A 439 -11.43 -33.45 -4.04
C GLU A 439 -12.40 -32.28 -3.75
N GLU A 440 -13.39 -32.44 -2.88
CA GLU A 440 -14.30 -31.35 -2.51
C GLU A 440 -13.54 -30.20 -1.82
N VAL A 441 -12.54 -30.53 -1.01
CA VAL A 441 -11.67 -29.55 -0.33
C VAL A 441 -10.78 -28.83 -1.36
N LEU A 442 -10.31 -29.54 -2.40
CA LEU A 442 -9.56 -28.93 -3.49
C LEU A 442 -10.39 -27.87 -4.24
N GLU A 443 -11.66 -28.18 -4.53
CA GLU A 443 -12.60 -27.25 -5.15
C GLU A 443 -12.88 -26.02 -4.26
N GLU A 444 -12.97 -26.21 -2.96
CA GLU A 444 -13.12 -25.11 -2.00
C GLU A 444 -11.89 -24.18 -2.01
N VAL A 445 -10.68 -24.75 -1.94
CA VAL A 445 -9.43 -23.96 -2.05
C VAL A 445 -9.41 -23.17 -3.35
N ARG A 446 -9.76 -23.80 -4.48
CA ARG A 446 -9.80 -23.14 -5.80
C ARG A 446 -10.77 -21.96 -5.80
N THR A 447 -11.93 -22.10 -5.16
CA THR A 447 -12.92 -21.03 -5.05
C THR A 447 -12.35 -19.80 -4.33
N TYR A 448 -11.67 -19.99 -3.19
CA TYR A 448 -11.06 -18.89 -2.46
C TYR A 448 -9.85 -18.29 -3.15
N VAL A 449 -8.99 -19.10 -3.78
CA VAL A 449 -7.86 -18.61 -4.59
C VAL A 449 -8.38 -17.79 -5.77
N GLY A 450 -9.40 -18.28 -6.48
CA GLY A 450 -10.06 -17.54 -7.56
C GLY A 450 -10.67 -16.21 -7.08
N ARG A 451 -11.26 -16.19 -5.88
CA ARG A 451 -11.77 -14.96 -5.26
C ARG A 451 -10.64 -14.00 -4.90
N LEU A 452 -9.52 -14.47 -4.36
CA LEU A 452 -8.35 -13.66 -4.09
C LEU A 452 -7.78 -13.05 -5.39
N ILE A 453 -7.69 -13.83 -6.48
CA ILE A 453 -7.28 -13.32 -7.80
C ILE A 453 -8.25 -12.25 -8.29
N LYS A 454 -9.57 -12.47 -8.18
CA LYS A 454 -10.58 -11.50 -8.58
C LYS A 454 -10.43 -10.18 -7.81
N ILE A 455 -10.33 -10.26 -6.48
CA ILE A 455 -10.11 -9.13 -5.59
C ILE A 455 -8.82 -8.41 -5.96
N ALA A 456 -7.73 -9.15 -6.19
CA ALA A 456 -6.44 -8.59 -6.57
C ALA A 456 -6.51 -7.85 -7.92
N LYS A 457 -7.25 -8.39 -8.90
CA LYS A 457 -7.48 -7.75 -10.21
C LYS A 457 -8.36 -6.51 -10.10
N GLU A 458 -9.47 -6.59 -9.35
CA GLU A 458 -10.38 -5.45 -9.13
C GLU A 458 -9.69 -4.29 -8.41
N GLN A 459 -8.85 -4.60 -7.43
CA GLN A 459 -8.07 -3.62 -6.68
C GLN A 459 -6.78 -3.21 -7.39
N ASN A 460 -6.36 -3.95 -8.42
CA ASN A 460 -5.04 -3.86 -9.03
C ASN A 460 -3.90 -3.97 -8.00
N SER A 461 -4.04 -4.90 -7.05
CA SER A 461 -3.00 -5.24 -6.07
C SER A 461 -2.07 -6.30 -6.62
N TYR A 462 -0.94 -5.88 -7.18
CA TYR A 462 0.01 -6.80 -7.83
C TYR A 462 0.70 -7.74 -6.84
N SER A 463 0.92 -7.30 -5.60
CA SER A 463 1.49 -8.15 -4.54
C SER A 463 0.58 -9.31 -4.18
N LEU A 464 -0.72 -9.03 -4.01
CA LEU A 464 -1.72 -10.06 -3.78
C LEU A 464 -1.86 -10.95 -5.01
N LEU A 465 -1.92 -10.37 -6.21
CA LEU A 465 -2.06 -11.09 -7.47
C LEU A 465 -0.93 -12.11 -7.67
N SER A 466 0.33 -11.71 -7.47
CA SER A 466 1.47 -12.60 -7.60
C SER A 466 1.41 -13.78 -6.62
N LEU A 467 1.05 -13.53 -5.35
CA LEU A 467 0.89 -14.59 -4.36
C LEU A 467 -0.28 -15.53 -4.69
N SER A 468 -1.40 -14.98 -5.18
CA SER A 468 -2.56 -15.79 -5.57
C SER A 468 -2.29 -16.62 -6.82
N TYR A 469 -1.54 -16.11 -7.80
CA TYR A 469 -1.07 -16.90 -8.94
C TYR A 469 -0.08 -18.00 -8.54
N LEU A 470 0.78 -17.74 -7.57
CA LEU A 470 1.65 -18.78 -7.03
C LEU A 470 0.84 -19.93 -6.41
N LEU A 471 -0.25 -19.61 -5.72
CA LEU A 471 -1.18 -20.63 -5.19
C LEU A 471 -1.90 -21.38 -6.30
N GLU A 472 -2.48 -20.66 -7.26
CA GLU A 472 -3.18 -21.25 -8.39
C GLU A 472 -2.27 -22.17 -9.21
N ALA A 473 -0.99 -21.82 -9.36
CA ALA A 473 -0.02 -22.68 -10.02
C ALA A 473 0.15 -24.03 -9.30
N LYS A 474 0.10 -24.05 -7.97
CA LYS A 474 0.15 -25.30 -7.21
C LYS A 474 -1.12 -26.12 -7.35
N LEU A 475 -2.28 -25.48 -7.38
CA LEU A 475 -3.55 -26.17 -7.64
C LEU A 475 -3.56 -26.79 -9.04
N ALA A 476 -3.07 -26.07 -10.04
CA ALA A 476 -2.91 -26.59 -11.39
C ALA A 476 -2.03 -27.86 -11.44
N LEU A 477 -0.96 -27.93 -10.64
CA LEU A 477 -0.15 -29.15 -10.53
C LEU A 477 -0.93 -30.34 -9.94
N LEU A 478 -1.83 -30.11 -8.97
CA LEU A 478 -2.68 -31.16 -8.42
C LEU A 478 -3.68 -31.72 -9.45
N GLU A 479 -4.04 -30.90 -10.43
CA GLU A 479 -4.92 -31.23 -11.55
C GLU A 479 -4.15 -31.79 -12.76
N PHE A 480 -2.84 -32.06 -12.61
CA PHE A 480 -1.93 -32.45 -13.69
C PHE A 480 -1.76 -31.43 -14.83
N ASP A 481 -2.18 -30.19 -14.63
CA ASP A 481 -1.97 -29.11 -15.59
C ASP A 481 -0.63 -28.41 -15.34
N ILE A 482 0.47 -29.13 -15.63
CA ILE A 482 1.85 -28.64 -15.50
C ILE A 482 2.06 -27.38 -16.34
N ARG A 483 1.43 -27.33 -17.52
CA ARG A 483 1.57 -26.21 -18.43
C ARG A 483 0.97 -24.94 -17.84
N LYS A 484 -0.28 -25.01 -17.35
CA LYS A 484 -0.92 -23.88 -16.65
C LYS A 484 -0.12 -23.46 -15.43
N ALA A 485 0.44 -24.41 -14.67
CA ALA A 485 1.31 -24.09 -13.54
C ALA A 485 2.55 -23.29 -13.96
N GLN A 486 3.23 -23.70 -15.03
CA GLN A 486 4.38 -22.96 -15.58
C GLN A 486 3.97 -21.57 -16.09
N GLU A 487 2.88 -21.47 -16.84
CA GLU A 487 2.36 -20.20 -17.36
C GLU A 487 2.04 -19.21 -16.22
N LEU A 488 1.38 -19.67 -15.15
CA LEU A 488 1.07 -18.87 -13.97
C LEU A 488 2.32 -18.45 -13.18
N LEU A 489 3.31 -19.34 -13.03
CA LEU A 489 4.58 -19.00 -12.38
C LEU A 489 5.35 -17.96 -13.20
N THR A 490 5.34 -18.08 -14.53
CA THR A 490 5.96 -17.11 -15.44
C THR A 490 5.25 -15.75 -15.37
N GLU A 491 3.93 -15.71 -15.45
CA GLU A 491 3.13 -14.47 -15.32
C GLU A 491 3.34 -13.80 -13.95
N SER A 492 3.28 -14.60 -12.88
CA SER A 492 3.48 -14.11 -11.51
C SER A 492 4.88 -13.54 -11.28
N GLN A 493 5.91 -14.22 -11.81
CA GLN A 493 7.30 -13.77 -11.76
C GLN A 493 7.46 -12.42 -12.47
N GLN A 494 6.90 -12.30 -13.68
CA GLN A 494 6.96 -11.08 -14.45
C GLN A 494 6.32 -9.90 -13.70
N ILE A 495 5.12 -10.10 -13.16
CA ILE A 495 4.44 -9.08 -12.34
C ILE A 495 5.31 -8.69 -11.15
N ALA A 496 5.86 -9.67 -10.43
CA ALA A 496 6.67 -9.41 -9.24
C ALA A 496 7.95 -8.61 -9.57
N ASP A 497 8.63 -8.96 -10.66
CA ASP A 497 9.83 -8.27 -11.12
C ASP A 497 9.51 -6.84 -11.60
N GLU A 498 8.48 -6.66 -12.44
CA GLU A 498 8.07 -5.35 -12.96
C GLU A 498 7.65 -4.37 -11.85
N LYS A 499 7.08 -4.88 -10.76
CA LYS A 499 6.58 -4.08 -9.64
C LYS A 499 7.58 -3.92 -8.49
N GLY A 500 8.78 -4.50 -8.62
CA GLY A 500 9.83 -4.42 -7.60
C GLY A 500 9.51 -5.20 -6.32
N LEU A 501 8.72 -6.28 -6.43
CA LEU A 501 8.33 -7.17 -5.34
C LEU A 501 9.39 -8.25 -5.11
N GLN A 502 10.62 -7.84 -4.83
CA GLN A 502 11.81 -8.70 -4.84
C GLN A 502 11.64 -10.01 -4.04
N LYS A 503 11.12 -9.94 -2.82
CA LYS A 503 10.91 -11.14 -1.98
C LYS A 503 9.93 -12.13 -2.58
N ILE A 504 8.84 -11.63 -3.17
CA ILE A 504 7.83 -12.45 -3.84
C ILE A 504 8.45 -13.06 -5.10
N ALA A 505 9.21 -12.27 -5.86
CA ALA A 505 9.91 -12.70 -7.05
C ALA A 505 10.92 -13.83 -6.77
N ILE A 506 11.75 -13.72 -5.72
CA ILE A 506 12.68 -14.80 -5.33
C ILE A 506 11.90 -16.06 -4.96
N LYS A 507 10.78 -15.92 -4.24
CA LYS A 507 9.93 -17.05 -3.85
C LYS A 507 9.35 -17.78 -5.06
N ILE A 508 8.77 -17.03 -6.01
CA ILE A 508 8.20 -17.61 -7.23
C ILE A 508 9.30 -18.34 -8.02
N SER A 509 10.47 -17.74 -8.15
CA SER A 509 11.60 -18.35 -8.86
C SER A 509 12.06 -19.67 -8.23
N ASN A 510 12.09 -19.76 -6.90
CA ASN A 510 12.43 -21.00 -6.19
C ASN A 510 11.39 -22.12 -6.43
N GLU A 511 10.10 -21.78 -6.45
CA GLU A 511 9.02 -22.73 -6.73
C GLU A 511 9.05 -23.19 -8.20
N HIS A 512 9.39 -22.28 -9.12
CA HIS A 512 9.62 -22.59 -10.53
C HIS A 512 10.81 -23.54 -10.70
N ASP A 513 11.93 -23.28 -10.02
CA ASP A 513 13.09 -24.19 -10.02
C ASP A 513 12.73 -25.56 -9.46
N ALA A 514 11.92 -25.62 -8.39
CA ALA A 514 11.47 -26.87 -7.80
C ALA A 514 10.62 -27.69 -8.76
N LEU A 515 9.66 -27.05 -9.46
CA LEU A 515 8.85 -27.69 -10.49
C LEU A 515 9.72 -28.28 -11.62
N LEU A 516 10.64 -27.47 -12.16
CA LEU A 516 11.54 -27.92 -13.24
C LEU A 516 12.43 -29.08 -12.82
N ASN A 517 12.93 -29.06 -11.58
CA ASN A 517 13.70 -30.15 -10.99
C ASN A 517 12.89 -31.46 -10.85
N GLN A 518 11.56 -31.36 -10.80
CA GLN A 518 10.66 -32.50 -10.58
C GLN A 518 9.88 -32.93 -11.83
N MET A 519 10.11 -32.33 -13.01
CA MET A 519 9.34 -32.61 -14.24
C MET A 519 9.21 -34.10 -14.57
N LYS A 520 10.30 -34.87 -14.43
CA LYS A 520 10.26 -36.33 -14.68
C LYS A 520 9.31 -37.05 -13.71
N LYS A 521 9.34 -36.68 -12.43
CA LYS A 521 8.47 -37.26 -11.41
C LYS A 521 7.01 -36.92 -11.68
N TRP A 522 6.73 -35.67 -12.08
CA TRP A 522 5.39 -35.25 -12.48
C TRP A 522 4.87 -36.05 -13.68
N GLN A 523 5.70 -36.26 -14.70
CA GLN A 523 5.32 -37.11 -15.83
C GLN A 523 5.04 -38.56 -15.41
N GLU A 524 5.87 -39.12 -14.52
CA GLU A 524 5.63 -40.47 -13.97
C GLU A 524 4.31 -40.58 -13.19
N LEU A 525 3.88 -39.51 -12.49
CA LEU A 525 2.57 -39.47 -11.82
C LEU A 525 1.42 -39.38 -12.81
N ILE A 526 1.57 -38.61 -13.90
CA ILE A 526 0.57 -38.52 -14.98
C ILE A 526 0.40 -39.88 -15.66
N ASP A 527 1.51 -40.52 -16.04
CA ASP A 527 1.50 -41.79 -16.77
C ASP A 527 0.84 -42.93 -15.98
N LYS A 528 0.83 -42.82 -14.65
CA LYS A 528 0.23 -43.80 -13.72
C LYS A 528 -1.16 -43.41 -13.21
N ASP A 529 -1.69 -42.27 -13.63
CA ASP A 529 -2.92 -41.68 -13.09
C ASP A 529 -2.91 -41.66 -11.54
N ALA A 530 -1.82 -41.10 -10.99
CA ALA A 530 -1.56 -41.13 -9.56
C ALA A 530 -2.68 -40.46 -8.76
N SER A 531 -2.93 -40.95 -7.55
CA SER A 531 -3.93 -40.39 -6.65
C SER A 531 -3.63 -38.94 -6.27
N LEU A 532 -4.65 -38.19 -5.87
CA LEU A 532 -4.48 -36.81 -5.39
C LEU A 532 -3.47 -36.73 -4.23
N GLN A 533 -3.41 -37.75 -3.37
CA GLN A 533 -2.45 -37.82 -2.28
C GLN A 533 -0.99 -37.82 -2.77
N GLU A 534 -0.68 -38.64 -3.77
CA GLU A 534 0.68 -38.72 -4.37
C GLU A 534 1.06 -37.38 -5.03
N ARG A 535 0.09 -36.69 -5.64
CA ARG A 535 0.30 -35.36 -6.24
C ARG A 535 0.60 -34.30 -5.18
N ILE A 536 -0.14 -34.30 -4.07
CA ILE A 536 0.06 -33.37 -2.93
C ILE A 536 1.47 -33.52 -2.35
N GLU A 537 1.94 -34.75 -2.17
CA GLU A 537 3.29 -35.03 -1.66
C GLU A 537 4.38 -34.45 -2.57
N LEU A 538 4.24 -34.59 -3.89
CA LEU A 538 5.22 -34.05 -4.84
C LEU A 538 5.14 -32.52 -4.95
N ALA A 539 3.95 -31.93 -4.93
CA ALA A 539 3.74 -30.47 -5.02
C ALA A 539 4.28 -29.67 -3.82
N ARG A 540 4.60 -30.35 -2.71
CA ARG A 540 5.12 -29.76 -1.47
C ARG A 540 4.33 -28.55 -1.01
N ILE A 541 3.00 -28.65 -1.04
CA ILE A 541 2.11 -27.52 -0.76
C ILE A 541 2.41 -26.88 0.61
N GLU A 542 2.83 -27.69 1.58
CA GLU A 542 3.21 -27.30 2.95
C GLU A 542 4.45 -26.37 3.05
N GLU A 543 5.51 -26.61 2.26
CA GLU A 543 6.75 -25.79 2.30
C GLU A 543 6.50 -24.36 1.81
N SER A 544 5.46 -24.16 1.01
CA SER A 544 5.15 -22.90 0.33
C SER A 544 4.07 -22.09 1.05
N LEU A 545 3.17 -22.77 1.76
CA LEU A 545 2.13 -22.20 2.62
C LEU A 545 2.71 -21.52 3.85
N ASN A 546 3.62 -22.21 4.57
CA ASN A 546 4.33 -21.62 5.71
C ASN A 546 5.04 -20.30 5.33
N ARG A 547 5.38 -20.10 4.05
CA ARG A 547 6.06 -18.92 3.52
C ARG A 547 5.13 -17.83 2.96
N MET A 548 3.81 -18.00 2.95
CA MET A 548 2.88 -16.96 2.44
C MET A 548 2.46 -15.99 3.54
N ILE A 549 2.23 -16.49 4.74
CA ILE A 549 1.84 -15.70 5.90
C ILE A 549 2.97 -15.79 6.92
N HIS A 550 3.92 -14.87 6.81
CA HIS A 550 4.85 -14.43 7.88
C HIS A 550 5.76 -15.46 8.59
N LYS A 551 5.66 -16.77 8.32
CA LYS A 551 6.46 -17.80 8.98
C LYS A 551 7.68 -18.19 8.14
N THR A 552 8.69 -17.33 8.14
CA THR A 552 10.08 -17.78 8.39
C THR A 552 11.03 -16.60 8.49
N ALA A 553 11.84 -16.63 9.55
CA ALA A 553 13.06 -15.84 9.75
C ALA A 553 14.21 -16.23 8.79
N GLU A 554 13.97 -17.15 7.85
CA GLU A 554 14.96 -17.46 6.81
C GLU A 554 14.96 -16.31 5.81
N GLU A 555 16.06 -15.56 5.82
CA GLU A 555 16.41 -14.67 4.73
C GLU A 555 16.38 -15.47 3.41
N ILE A 556 15.32 -15.30 2.63
CA ILE A 556 15.25 -15.82 1.26
C ILE A 556 16.21 -14.98 0.43
N GLN A 557 17.50 -15.33 0.49
CA GLN A 557 18.53 -14.71 -0.33
C GLN A 557 18.59 -15.39 -1.69
N ALA A 558 18.74 -14.58 -2.72
CA ALA A 558 19.12 -15.07 -4.03
C ALA A 558 20.51 -15.72 -3.94
N LYS A 559 20.63 -16.99 -4.32
CA LYS A 559 21.94 -17.61 -4.49
C LYS A 559 22.48 -17.27 -5.88
N PRO A 560 23.79 -16.99 -6.00
CA PRO A 560 24.39 -16.77 -7.30
C PRO A 560 24.34 -18.05 -8.13
N GLU A 561 24.16 -17.86 -9.42
CA GLU A 561 24.21 -18.92 -10.42
C GLU A 561 25.61 -19.04 -11.05
N GLU A 562 25.95 -20.23 -11.54
CA GLU A 562 27.13 -20.44 -12.38
C GLU A 562 26.76 -20.15 -13.84
N ALA A 563 27.24 -19.02 -14.37
CA ALA A 563 27.03 -18.63 -15.76
C ALA A 563 27.74 -19.60 -16.72
N ILE A 564 27.04 -20.10 -17.75
CA ILE A 564 27.58 -21.09 -18.68
C ILE A 564 27.70 -20.56 -20.10
N LEU A 565 26.60 -20.08 -20.67
CA LEU A 565 26.54 -19.65 -22.07
C LEU A 565 25.44 -18.61 -22.26
N ILE A 566 25.73 -17.56 -23.00
CA ILE A 566 24.72 -16.63 -23.52
C ILE A 566 24.66 -16.70 -25.03
N ILE A 567 23.45 -16.75 -25.59
CA ILE A 567 23.18 -16.79 -27.03
C ILE A 567 22.18 -15.68 -27.35
N VAL A 568 22.42 -14.96 -28.43
CA VAL A 568 21.45 -14.08 -29.08
C VAL A 568 21.16 -14.65 -30.44
N SER A 569 19.89 -14.94 -30.72
CA SER A 569 19.45 -15.49 -32.00
C SER A 569 18.29 -14.71 -32.59
N SER A 570 18.04 -14.89 -33.89
CA SER A 570 16.80 -14.45 -34.51
C SER A 570 15.62 -15.34 -34.06
N GLU A 571 14.39 -14.88 -34.28
CA GLU A 571 13.17 -15.68 -34.14
C GLU A 571 13.13 -16.92 -35.05
N THR A 572 13.94 -16.91 -36.12
CA THR A 572 14.08 -18.04 -37.05
C THR A 572 15.15 -19.04 -36.62
N GLY A 573 15.81 -18.83 -35.49
CA GLY A 573 16.78 -19.77 -34.92
C GLY A 573 18.23 -19.55 -35.35
N ILE A 574 18.52 -18.45 -36.05
CA ILE A 574 19.88 -18.13 -36.51
C ILE A 574 20.65 -17.55 -35.33
N CYS A 575 21.76 -18.19 -34.94
CA CYS A 575 22.65 -17.66 -33.92
C CYS A 575 23.34 -16.39 -34.44
N LEU A 576 23.00 -15.23 -33.87
CA LEU A 576 23.60 -13.93 -34.20
C LEU A 576 24.85 -13.69 -33.37
N TYR A 577 24.87 -14.18 -32.13
CA TYR A 577 25.96 -14.05 -31.19
C TYR A 577 25.93 -15.20 -30.18
N SER A 578 27.10 -15.67 -29.76
CA SER A 578 27.21 -16.59 -28.63
C SER A 578 28.50 -16.35 -27.84
N LYS A 579 28.45 -16.50 -26.52
CA LYS A 579 29.60 -16.36 -25.64
C LYS A 579 29.56 -17.39 -24.52
N LYS A 580 30.61 -18.21 -24.43
CA LYS A 580 30.83 -19.13 -23.31
C LYS A 580 31.46 -18.36 -22.15
N PHE A 581 30.97 -18.58 -20.94
CA PHE A 581 31.62 -18.08 -19.72
C PHE A 581 32.67 -19.10 -19.27
N TYR A 582 33.89 -18.65 -18.95
CA TYR A 582 35.01 -19.55 -18.67
C TYR A 582 34.94 -20.12 -17.24
N HIS A 583 34.61 -21.41 -17.12
CA HIS A 583 34.86 -22.23 -15.92
C HIS A 583 35.42 -23.62 -16.29
N LYS A 584 35.98 -24.35 -15.31
CA LYS A 584 36.67 -25.66 -15.46
C LYS A 584 35.81 -26.81 -16.03
N SER A 585 34.56 -26.55 -16.41
CA SER A 585 33.67 -27.54 -17.01
C SER A 585 33.95 -27.66 -18.52
N LYS A 586 34.46 -28.81 -18.97
CA LYS A 586 34.44 -29.19 -20.38
C LYS A 586 32.99 -29.38 -20.81
N ILE A 587 32.37 -28.32 -21.33
CA ILE A 587 31.07 -28.45 -22.00
C ILE A 587 31.35 -28.89 -23.43
N ASP A 588 30.85 -30.07 -23.78
CA ASP A 588 30.96 -30.65 -25.11
C ASP A 588 30.20 -29.77 -26.13
N ASP A 589 30.78 -29.56 -27.31
CA ASP A 589 30.13 -28.82 -28.39
C ASP A 589 28.84 -29.51 -28.87
N GLN A 590 28.69 -30.83 -28.65
CA GLN A 590 27.42 -31.53 -28.83
C GLN A 590 26.30 -31.01 -27.92
N LEU A 591 26.62 -30.63 -26.68
CA LEU A 591 25.64 -30.11 -25.72
C LEU A 591 25.11 -28.74 -26.19
N ILE A 592 25.98 -27.93 -26.78
CA ILE A 592 25.63 -26.62 -27.38
C ILE A 592 24.75 -26.80 -28.62
N GLY A 593 25.08 -27.76 -29.48
CA GLY A 593 24.21 -28.17 -30.59
C GLY A 593 22.82 -28.62 -30.10
N GLY A 594 22.77 -29.37 -28.99
CA GLY A 594 21.54 -29.75 -28.30
C GLY A 594 20.72 -28.56 -27.80
N PHE A 595 21.36 -27.57 -27.17
CA PHE A 595 20.69 -26.34 -26.73
C PHE A 595 20.16 -25.52 -27.90
N LEU A 596 20.92 -25.36 -28.99
CA LEU A 596 20.45 -24.66 -30.18
C LEU A 596 19.26 -25.37 -30.84
N THR A 597 19.26 -26.70 -30.83
CA THR A 597 18.13 -27.51 -31.31
C THR A 597 16.90 -27.33 -30.42
N ALA A 598 17.09 -27.33 -29.09
CA ALA A 598 16.02 -27.03 -28.14
C ALA A 598 15.48 -25.61 -28.34
N ILE A 599 16.35 -24.61 -28.54
CA ILE A 599 15.95 -23.22 -28.83
C ILE A 599 15.17 -23.15 -30.15
N ASN A 600 15.50 -23.94 -31.17
CA ASN A 600 14.75 -23.95 -32.43
C ASN A 600 13.39 -24.65 -32.35
N ASN A 601 13.30 -25.73 -31.58
CA ASN A 601 12.05 -26.46 -31.38
C ASN A 601 11.12 -25.70 -30.43
N PHE A 602 11.63 -25.28 -29.26
CA PHE A 602 10.87 -24.53 -28.27
C PHE A 602 10.68 -23.07 -28.66
N GLY A 603 11.62 -22.44 -29.37
CA GLY A 603 11.52 -21.03 -29.74
C GLY A 603 10.34 -20.69 -30.66
N ARG A 604 9.67 -21.69 -31.27
CA ARG A 604 8.41 -21.48 -32.00
C ARG A 604 7.15 -21.66 -31.12
N GLU A 605 7.23 -22.45 -30.05
CA GLU A 605 6.11 -22.75 -29.14
C GLU A 605 6.13 -21.88 -27.86
N ALA A 606 7.31 -21.57 -27.32
CA ALA A 606 7.60 -20.77 -26.12
C ALA A 606 7.44 -19.24 -26.33
N LEU A 607 6.92 -18.82 -27.49
CA LEU A 607 6.55 -17.43 -27.78
C LEU A 607 5.11 -17.09 -27.33
N SER A 608 4.46 -18.00 -26.58
CA SER A 608 3.05 -17.89 -26.18
C SER A 608 2.77 -16.65 -25.32
N THR A 609 3.75 -16.17 -24.52
CA THR A 609 3.68 -14.89 -23.81
C THR A 609 4.81 -13.96 -24.25
N ARG A 610 4.49 -12.96 -25.09
CA ARG A 610 5.50 -12.00 -25.59
C ARG A 610 6.12 -11.22 -24.43
N GLY A 611 7.42 -11.40 -24.21
CA GLY A 611 8.22 -10.58 -23.31
C GLY A 611 8.49 -11.18 -21.92
N SER A 612 7.88 -12.32 -21.57
CA SER A 612 8.18 -13.05 -20.32
C SER A 612 9.51 -13.82 -20.44
N ILE A 613 10.05 -14.28 -19.31
CA ILE A 613 11.22 -15.16 -19.27
C ILE A 613 10.73 -16.59 -19.06
N GLU A 614 10.89 -17.40 -20.08
CA GLU A 614 10.61 -18.84 -20.05
C GLU A 614 11.82 -19.62 -19.51
N ARG A 615 11.55 -20.73 -18.81
CA ARG A 615 12.59 -21.57 -18.18
C ARG A 615 12.51 -22.99 -18.69
N ILE A 616 13.64 -23.52 -19.16
CA ILE A 616 13.76 -24.91 -19.62
C ILE A 616 14.91 -25.57 -18.88
N LYS A 617 14.70 -26.77 -18.33
CA LYS A 617 15.75 -27.53 -17.64
C LYS A 617 16.19 -28.73 -18.46
N HIS A 618 17.51 -28.91 -18.60
CA HIS A 618 18.12 -30.07 -19.24
C HIS A 618 19.34 -30.56 -18.44
N GLY A 619 19.20 -31.71 -17.77
CA GLY A 619 20.22 -32.22 -16.85
C GLY A 619 20.46 -31.24 -15.69
N GLU A 620 21.72 -30.85 -15.48
CA GLU A 620 22.10 -29.85 -14.47
C GLU A 620 21.92 -28.40 -14.94
N PHE A 621 21.66 -28.20 -16.23
CA PHE A 621 21.59 -26.88 -16.83
C PHE A 621 20.15 -26.37 -16.88
N THR A 622 20.01 -25.07 -16.61
CA THR A 622 18.76 -24.34 -16.81
C THR A 622 19.01 -23.28 -17.89
N LEU A 623 18.07 -23.19 -18.84
CA LEU A 623 18.05 -22.23 -19.93
C LEU A 623 16.92 -21.23 -19.67
N LEU A 624 17.24 -19.95 -19.61
CA LEU A 624 16.28 -18.87 -19.69
C LEU A 624 16.13 -18.44 -21.14
N ILE A 625 14.90 -18.26 -21.59
CA ILE A 625 14.59 -17.75 -22.93
C ILE A 625 13.73 -16.51 -22.77
N LYS A 626 14.18 -15.38 -23.33
CA LYS A 626 13.40 -14.15 -23.42
C LYS A 626 13.31 -13.73 -24.87
N SER A 627 12.09 -13.54 -25.36
CA SER A 627 11.85 -12.99 -26.69
C SER A 627 11.51 -11.50 -26.60
N LYS A 628 12.07 -10.71 -27.51
CA LYS A 628 11.68 -9.30 -27.67
C LYS A 628 11.74 -8.96 -29.16
N SER A 629 10.60 -8.58 -29.72
CA SER A 629 10.45 -8.42 -31.19
C SER A 629 10.93 -9.68 -31.94
N ARG A 630 11.84 -9.57 -32.91
CA ARG A 630 12.36 -10.70 -33.70
C ARG A 630 13.65 -11.31 -33.15
N VAL A 631 14.03 -10.97 -31.91
CA VAL A 631 15.28 -11.39 -31.28
C VAL A 631 14.97 -12.26 -30.06
N ILE A 632 15.67 -13.37 -29.95
CA ILE A 632 15.63 -14.31 -28.83
C ILE A 632 16.94 -14.21 -28.07
N PHE A 633 16.82 -14.06 -26.75
CA PHE A 633 17.94 -14.04 -25.82
C PHE A 633 17.89 -15.29 -24.96
N CYS A 634 19.00 -16.02 -24.94
CA CYS A 634 19.11 -17.30 -24.27
C CYS A 634 20.26 -17.26 -23.28
N TYR A 635 19.99 -17.58 -22.01
CA TYR A 635 21.02 -17.67 -20.97
C TYR A 635 21.00 -19.05 -20.32
N VAL A 636 22.10 -19.79 -20.46
CA VAL A 636 22.33 -21.10 -19.85
C VAL A 636 23.18 -20.92 -18.60
N PHE A 637 22.77 -21.56 -17.51
CA PHE A 637 23.44 -21.49 -16.22
C PHE A 637 23.21 -22.78 -15.40
N LYS A 638 23.95 -22.94 -14.30
CA LYS A 638 23.64 -23.90 -13.23
C LYS A 638 23.27 -23.17 -11.94
N GLY A 639 22.35 -23.73 -11.16
CA GLY A 639 21.92 -23.15 -9.87
C GLY A 639 20.52 -22.55 -9.92
N GLN A 640 20.28 -21.50 -9.10
CA GLN A 640 18.97 -20.85 -8.94
C GLN A 640 18.67 -19.87 -10.08
N SER A 641 17.41 -19.82 -10.52
CA SER A 641 17.02 -19.02 -11.68
C SER A 641 16.78 -17.55 -11.39
N TYR A 642 16.61 -17.12 -10.13
CA TYR A 642 16.26 -15.73 -9.82
C TYR A 642 17.39 -14.75 -10.21
N SER A 643 18.61 -14.98 -9.72
CA SER A 643 19.77 -14.14 -10.07
C SER A 643 20.01 -14.15 -11.58
N ALA A 644 19.84 -15.32 -12.21
CA ALA A 644 19.96 -15.49 -13.65
C ALA A 644 18.92 -14.66 -14.44
N SER A 645 17.67 -14.61 -13.96
CA SER A 645 16.59 -13.89 -14.64
C SER A 645 16.78 -12.38 -14.54
N GLN A 646 17.24 -11.87 -13.39
CA GLN A 646 17.57 -10.45 -13.24
C GLN A 646 18.68 -10.03 -14.21
N LYS A 647 19.79 -10.79 -14.26
CA LYS A 647 20.91 -10.48 -15.17
C LYS A 647 20.50 -10.53 -16.64
N LEU A 648 19.68 -11.52 -17.02
CA LEU A 648 19.17 -11.60 -18.39
C LEU A 648 18.26 -10.41 -18.71
N GLU A 649 17.39 -9.99 -17.79
CA GLU A 649 16.54 -8.82 -17.97
C GLU A 649 17.37 -7.55 -18.18
N GLU A 650 18.33 -7.29 -17.28
CA GLU A 650 19.21 -6.12 -17.36
C GLU A 650 20.04 -6.11 -18.65
N PHE A 651 20.56 -7.27 -19.06
CA PHE A 651 21.25 -7.45 -20.34
C PHE A 651 20.34 -7.09 -21.53
N VAL A 652 19.12 -7.63 -21.58
CA VAL A 652 18.16 -7.33 -22.67
C VAL A 652 17.77 -5.86 -22.69
N GLN A 653 17.60 -5.23 -21.52
CA GLN A 653 17.29 -3.81 -21.43
C GLN A 653 18.46 -2.93 -21.92
N ASP A 654 19.70 -3.27 -21.60
CA ASP A 654 20.87 -2.51 -22.07
C ASP A 654 21.09 -2.66 -23.58
N ILE A 655 20.87 -3.86 -24.13
CA ILE A 655 20.87 -4.07 -25.59
C ILE A 655 19.75 -3.24 -26.26
N TYR A 656 18.56 -3.21 -25.66
CA TYR A 656 17.42 -2.45 -26.18
C TYR A 656 17.63 -0.94 -26.16
N LYS A 657 18.30 -0.40 -25.13
CA LYS A 657 18.65 1.04 -25.04
C LYS A 657 19.58 1.49 -26.17
N SER A 658 20.39 0.58 -26.70
CA SER A 658 21.23 0.84 -27.88
C SER A 658 20.43 0.74 -29.16
N LYS A 659 19.78 1.84 -29.57
CA LYS A 659 18.90 1.88 -30.75
C LYS A 659 19.57 1.32 -32.02
N ASP A 660 20.84 1.65 -32.25
CA ASP A 660 21.58 1.19 -33.43
C ASP A 660 21.77 -0.33 -33.44
N LEU A 661 22.24 -0.90 -32.31
CA LEU A 661 22.40 -2.34 -32.17
C LEU A 661 21.06 -3.06 -32.25
N TRP A 662 20.04 -2.52 -31.59
CA TRP A 662 18.68 -3.08 -31.56
C TRP A 662 18.05 -3.12 -32.95
N HIS A 663 18.12 -2.01 -33.71
CA HIS A 663 17.65 -1.97 -35.09
C HIS A 663 18.39 -2.97 -35.95
N LYS A 664 19.71 -3.07 -35.76
CA LYS A 664 20.51 -4.02 -36.53
C LYS A 664 20.09 -5.45 -36.23
N LEU A 665 20.07 -5.88 -34.97
CA LEU A 665 19.63 -7.22 -34.55
C LEU A 665 18.26 -7.62 -35.14
N ASN A 666 17.31 -6.70 -35.20
CA ASN A 666 15.98 -6.95 -35.80
C ASN A 666 15.96 -6.96 -37.34
N SER A 667 17.01 -6.46 -37.99
CA SER A 667 17.15 -6.38 -39.45
C SER A 667 18.06 -7.45 -40.06
N LEU A 668 18.76 -8.23 -39.23
CA LEU A 668 19.66 -9.29 -39.69
C LEU A 668 18.84 -10.47 -40.23
N GLY A 669 19.05 -10.80 -41.50
CA GLY A 669 18.59 -12.05 -42.13
C GLY A 669 19.70 -13.11 -42.11
N THR A 670 19.50 -14.23 -42.83
CA THR A 670 20.41 -15.39 -42.88
C THR A 670 21.87 -15.09 -43.21
N ASP A 671 22.15 -13.97 -43.88
CA ASP A 671 23.46 -13.72 -44.52
C ASP A 671 24.24 -12.54 -43.91
N LYS A 672 23.76 -11.92 -42.83
CA LYS A 672 24.41 -10.74 -42.22
C LYS A 672 24.99 -11.07 -40.84
N VAL A 673 26.28 -10.78 -40.66
CA VAL A 673 27.01 -10.99 -39.40
C VAL A 673 27.17 -9.68 -38.64
N LEU A 674 27.19 -9.76 -37.30
CA LEU A 674 27.52 -8.62 -36.44
C LEU A 674 28.94 -8.10 -36.72
N THR A 675 29.12 -6.79 -36.67
CA THR A 675 30.45 -6.17 -36.80
C THR A 675 31.23 -6.23 -35.50
N THR A 676 32.55 -6.05 -35.55
CA THR A 676 33.41 -6.00 -34.36
C THR A 676 32.95 -4.95 -33.34
N LYS A 677 32.37 -3.84 -33.79
CA LYS A 677 31.81 -2.78 -32.93
C LYS A 677 30.59 -3.28 -32.14
N GLU A 678 29.69 -4.02 -32.78
CA GLU A 678 28.49 -4.60 -32.15
C GLU A 678 28.87 -5.71 -31.17
N VAL A 679 29.76 -6.61 -31.59
CA VAL A 679 30.32 -7.67 -30.73
C VAL A 679 30.95 -7.05 -29.47
N SER A 680 31.80 -6.04 -29.63
CA SER A 680 32.42 -5.33 -28.49
C SER A 680 31.40 -4.67 -27.56
N PHE A 681 30.30 -4.14 -28.09
CA PHE A 681 29.21 -3.59 -27.26
C PHE A 681 28.51 -4.68 -26.45
N ILE A 682 28.19 -5.82 -27.09
CA ILE A 682 27.58 -6.96 -26.42
C ILE A 682 28.51 -7.50 -25.33
N ASP A 683 29.79 -7.71 -25.63
CA ASP A 683 30.81 -8.16 -24.66
C ASP A 683 30.90 -7.23 -23.44
N LYS A 684 30.96 -5.90 -23.63
CA LYS A 684 30.95 -4.92 -22.52
C LYS A 684 29.67 -4.97 -21.69
N THR A 685 28.55 -5.25 -22.33
CA THR A 685 27.27 -5.39 -21.63
C THR A 685 27.26 -6.66 -20.80
N ILE A 686 27.85 -7.75 -21.31
CA ILE A 686 28.05 -9.00 -20.56
C ILE A 686 28.98 -8.77 -19.36
N GLU A 687 30.11 -8.07 -19.52
CA GLU A 687 31.02 -7.72 -18.41
C GLU A 687 30.29 -7.01 -17.27
N LYS A 688 29.50 -5.99 -17.65
CA LYS A 688 28.76 -5.16 -16.71
C LYS A 688 27.73 -5.97 -15.91
N GLN A 689 26.93 -6.80 -16.61
CA GLN A 689 25.77 -7.46 -15.98
C GLN A 689 26.12 -8.79 -15.32
N PHE A 690 27.10 -9.51 -15.84
CA PHE A 690 27.49 -10.82 -15.31
C PHE A 690 28.70 -10.74 -14.35
N GLN A 691 29.30 -9.54 -14.19
CA GLN A 691 30.41 -9.25 -13.27
C GLN A 691 31.64 -10.17 -13.49
N ILE A 692 32.00 -10.41 -14.75
CA ILE A 692 33.14 -11.26 -15.12
C ILE A 692 34.20 -10.40 -15.81
N THR A 693 35.47 -10.57 -15.40
CA THR A 693 36.62 -9.97 -16.09
C THR A 693 36.84 -10.72 -17.42
N LEU A 694 36.64 -10.08 -18.57
CA LEU A 694 36.99 -10.70 -19.86
C LEU A 694 38.51 -10.76 -20.03
N ILE A 695 39.02 -11.93 -20.42
CA ILE A 695 40.34 -12.04 -21.02
C ILE A 695 40.12 -12.24 -22.53
N ASN A 696 40.56 -11.25 -23.31
CA ASN A 696 40.50 -11.30 -24.77
C ASN A 696 41.39 -12.44 -25.30
N HIS A 697 40.83 -13.31 -26.13
CA HIS A 697 41.60 -14.11 -27.08
C HIS A 697 40.98 -14.01 -28.46
#